data_AF-A0A9E1UST1-F1
#
_entry.id   AF-A0A9E1UST1-F1
#
_cell.length_a   1.000
_cell.length_b   1.000
_cell.length_c   1.000
_cell.angle_alpha   90.00
_cell.angle_beta   90.00
_cell.angle_gamma   90.00
#
_symmetry.space_group_name_H-M   'P 1'
#
loop_
_entity.id
_entity.type
_entity.pdbx_description
1 polymer ?
#
loop_
_entity_poly.entity_id
_entity_poly.type
_entity_poly.pdbx_seq_one_letter_code
_entity_poly.pdbx_strand_id
1 'polypeptide(L)'
;MSRKIIRRRTKRLALACLAASLHLWGAPLDPFALLADKAPAWVPQSAAFPEETYASVWQPTAEDQARGFTVGRVGLGVTPHPAWLWTDPRPLAEVEVVCARGEFRANALAVRTLRASNGFRVQASDLHGPGGALPAACVDVRSVQYRAHMKGDRPQWKNLFLERSFPSSQPRDHTLWLWVSIMAPEDTTPGIYRGELKLMTGDGQAMAVPIRMRVLDLDFAYPAGAWGAYLPGHAARESRGIYANYATPDWNPANLERYFRYWRTRGLNSPNLFHVYPELRCLDGRAVADFPFCRAVAKAMKTAGLTGPLCIDTRHTMWWADAAGKELDRRRAAGLPVTGDLGVKGGAGRVARQYGPTALRLYAEAVRQLLQVAETEAWPPILLLAEEELSHTDKAASYDACMPTLQAVAGDRVLLVDNVVGYGRPGEIDRGHRDGVRVRQYNNWTEAALQAARTDKAEIWSYNLGWGRAPWSIYTLRTGSTGYHQWADHWVMKDNPLAWVQTLLTDDGVVTSVTAERAHEGLCDLAYYRRLETARERLSAAGHPMAAHARATLTALTKNTSVQRYEFAAWASGATDTDFALWRWRAALALRAAENALAGGSGREGAGGAAPGRPALRSIAPRRQGEVPRHDRMVHAVYAREPVRVDATADEPCWLASGNLAGPLWWTAAKERYMRAKAGSVEEFKAMNAPSYGAARIAYGQKGLYFLVTCNHSTEASARCNHADDDPDLWEDDCMEFFFQAVAPQAPTYQLIVNVKGRRVLKRDIRPVPTRAVTATTSPVNPSGGYRQEIFLPWADLDLDGPPAPGTVWRLNVCREFNSWSQLTCWSQVEQQFGLGNGMLVFDGPAGAVSLGNLELGQRGPGQNALRGTVRFRDKTKQQAIDLRLIRDDGKAAGSINVPLDQPQFEMPFHVDAASEARTWRLLANDKGGKVLCEVALPVPTATPTVRFDRIPKAAVSGQIIHLDVVAHVGDLSATKHPMRGLLRPENGDSLGLGNLAIPAAGRQRVALDTSGLRPGHWTLKLWLDGLGSERTAASQVIEILPSPFAAPEAAAGP
;
A
#
# COMPACT_ATOMS: atom_id res chain seq x y z
N MET A 1 52.51 -38.07 38.48
CA MET A 1 51.14 -38.55 38.19
C MET A 1 50.11 -37.40 37.98
N SER A 2 50.45 -36.29 37.30
CA SER A 2 49.61 -35.04 37.37
C SER A 2 49.46 -34.20 36.08
N ARG A 3 49.59 -34.77 34.87
CA ARG A 3 49.27 -34.01 33.62
C ARG A 3 48.31 -34.74 32.67
N LYS A 4 48.25 -36.08 32.71
CA LYS A 4 47.30 -36.87 31.89
C LYS A 4 45.86 -36.89 32.44
N ILE A 5 45.66 -36.72 33.75
CA ILE A 5 44.33 -36.72 34.38
C ILE A 5 43.61 -35.36 34.16
N ILE A 6 44.36 -34.25 34.17
CA ILE A 6 43.81 -32.91 33.93
C ILE A 6 43.33 -32.78 32.47
N ARG A 7 44.15 -33.18 31.47
CA ARG A 7 43.75 -33.15 30.04
C ARG A 7 42.54 -34.03 29.69
N ARG A 8 42.31 -35.14 30.40
CA ARG A 8 41.12 -36.00 30.21
C ARG A 8 39.88 -35.41 30.88
N ARG A 9 40.01 -34.69 32.00
CA ARG A 9 38.89 -33.97 32.62
C ARG A 9 38.50 -32.72 31.83
N THR A 10 39.44 -31.95 31.27
CA THR A 10 39.11 -30.76 30.44
C THR A 10 38.46 -31.15 29.11
N LYS A 11 38.86 -32.28 28.49
CA LYS A 11 38.17 -32.78 27.29
C LYS A 11 36.78 -33.34 27.58
N ARG A 12 36.56 -34.00 28.73
CA ARG A 12 35.21 -34.46 29.14
C ARG A 12 34.31 -33.31 29.58
N LEU A 13 34.85 -32.25 30.22
CA LEU A 13 34.08 -31.04 30.53
C LEU A 13 33.76 -30.25 29.26
N ALA A 14 34.69 -30.15 28.30
CA ALA A 14 34.43 -29.49 27.02
C ALA A 14 33.43 -30.29 26.15
N LEU A 15 33.49 -31.64 26.16
CA LEU A 15 32.48 -32.48 25.49
C LEU A 15 31.12 -32.45 26.22
N ALA A 16 31.12 -32.36 27.55
CA ALA A 16 29.89 -32.23 28.33
C ALA A 16 29.28 -30.82 28.22
N CYS A 17 30.10 -29.77 28.06
CA CYS A 17 29.63 -28.42 27.76
C CYS A 17 29.19 -28.28 26.29
N LEU A 18 29.82 -28.98 25.33
CA LEU A 18 29.30 -29.09 23.96
C LEU A 18 28.00 -29.91 23.91
N ALA A 19 27.91 -31.02 24.66
CA ALA A 19 26.69 -31.82 24.73
C ALA A 19 25.56 -31.11 25.50
N ALA A 20 25.89 -30.33 26.54
CA ALA A 20 24.91 -29.51 27.27
C ALA A 20 24.47 -28.26 26.47
N SER A 21 25.31 -27.73 25.58
CA SER A 21 24.88 -26.69 24.61
C SER A 21 24.13 -27.29 23.41
N LEU A 22 24.36 -28.56 23.08
CA LEU A 22 23.55 -29.33 22.12
C LEU A 22 22.21 -29.83 22.70
N HIS A 23 22.01 -29.79 24.03
CA HIS A 23 20.74 -30.12 24.68
C HIS A 23 19.88 -28.89 25.05
N LEU A 24 20.37 -27.68 24.75
CA LEU A 24 19.59 -26.43 24.86
C LEU A 24 18.82 -26.08 23.58
N TRP A 25 19.04 -26.83 22.50
CA TRP A 25 18.24 -26.75 21.29
C TRP A 25 17.25 -27.91 21.36
N GLY A 26 16.05 -27.64 21.89
CA GLY A 26 14.94 -28.60 21.80
C GLY A 26 14.77 -29.07 20.36
N ALA A 27 14.34 -30.32 20.19
CA ALA A 27 14.12 -30.95 18.89
C ALA A 27 13.43 -29.98 17.90
N PRO A 28 13.72 -30.08 16.58
CA PRO A 28 13.11 -29.23 15.57
C PRO A 28 11.59 -29.20 15.77
N LEU A 29 11.03 -28.00 15.97
CA LEU A 29 9.58 -27.85 16.12
C LEU A 29 8.95 -27.90 14.74
N ASP A 30 8.07 -28.87 14.52
CA ASP A 30 7.21 -28.88 13.33
C ASP A 30 6.26 -27.66 13.41
N PRO A 31 6.36 -26.69 12.47
CA PRO A 31 5.55 -25.47 12.48
C PRO A 31 4.07 -25.74 12.21
N PHE A 32 3.72 -26.89 11.61
CA PHE A 32 2.35 -27.25 11.26
C PHE A 32 1.69 -28.09 12.35
N ALA A 33 2.45 -28.88 13.11
CA ALA A 33 1.93 -29.64 14.24
C ALA A 33 1.39 -28.78 15.40
N LEU A 34 1.81 -27.51 15.49
CA LEU A 34 1.32 -26.56 16.50
C LEU A 34 -0.01 -25.89 16.13
N LEU A 35 -0.47 -26.07 14.90
CA LEU A 35 -1.64 -25.39 14.39
C LEU A 35 -2.90 -26.23 14.59
N ALA A 36 -3.91 -25.63 15.23
CA ALA A 36 -5.20 -26.28 15.43
C ALA A 36 -6.01 -26.35 14.12
N ASP A 37 -6.84 -27.38 13.97
CA ASP A 37 -7.60 -27.59 12.74
C ASP A 37 -8.80 -26.64 12.60
N LYS A 38 -9.36 -26.14 13.71
CA LYS A 38 -10.59 -25.32 13.75
C LYS A 38 -10.54 -24.24 14.83
N ALA A 39 -11.26 -23.14 14.61
CA ALA A 39 -11.46 -22.10 15.62
C ALA A 39 -12.25 -22.62 16.84
N PRO A 40 -12.03 -22.05 18.05
CA PRO A 40 -12.75 -22.44 19.27
C PRO A 40 -14.23 -22.07 19.19
N ALA A 41 -15.07 -22.77 19.97
CA ALA A 41 -16.53 -22.69 19.85
C ALA A 41 -17.13 -21.30 20.17
N TRP A 42 -16.47 -20.48 21.00
CA TRP A 42 -16.95 -19.13 21.32
C TRP A 42 -16.79 -18.15 20.16
N VAL A 43 -16.01 -18.51 19.15
CA VAL A 43 -15.74 -17.69 17.97
C VAL A 43 -16.92 -17.83 17.00
N PRO A 44 -17.67 -16.75 16.69
CA PRO A 44 -18.89 -16.85 15.87
C PRO A 44 -18.64 -17.45 14.48
N GLN A 45 -19.57 -18.20 13.92
CA GLN A 45 -19.47 -18.66 12.53
C GLN A 45 -19.71 -17.50 11.54
N SER A 46 -19.27 -17.67 10.28
CA SER A 46 -19.48 -16.67 9.23
C SER A 46 -20.95 -16.34 9.06
N ALA A 47 -21.32 -15.06 9.12
CA ALA A 47 -22.59 -14.59 8.56
C ALA A 47 -22.50 -14.57 7.03
N ALA A 48 -23.62 -14.82 6.35
CA ALA A 48 -23.75 -14.55 4.92
C ALA A 48 -23.77 -13.03 4.69
N PHE A 49 -23.06 -12.55 3.68
CA PHE A 49 -23.05 -11.15 3.28
C PHE A 49 -23.58 -10.98 1.86
N PRO A 50 -24.06 -9.78 1.49
CA PRO A 50 -24.48 -9.50 0.13
C PRO A 50 -23.33 -9.74 -0.84
N GLU A 51 -23.66 -10.27 -2.01
CA GLU A 51 -22.71 -10.44 -3.11
C GLU A 51 -22.23 -9.09 -3.61
N GLU A 52 -20.92 -8.80 -3.51
CA GLU A 52 -20.29 -7.73 -4.29
C GLU A 52 -19.70 -8.35 -5.55
N THR A 53 -20.27 -8.06 -6.72
CA THR A 53 -19.75 -8.49 -8.03
C THR A 53 -18.74 -7.47 -8.55
N TYR A 54 -17.48 -7.90 -8.69
CA TYR A 54 -16.42 -7.07 -9.24
C TYR A 54 -16.29 -7.32 -10.75
N ALA A 55 -16.07 -6.27 -11.54
CA ALA A 55 -15.78 -6.41 -12.97
C ALA A 55 -14.49 -7.22 -13.19
N SER A 56 -14.63 -8.41 -13.77
CA SER A 56 -13.52 -9.29 -14.14
C SER A 56 -13.51 -9.56 -15.65
N VAL A 57 -12.32 -9.82 -16.18
CA VAL A 57 -12.10 -10.26 -17.57
C VAL A 57 -11.95 -11.77 -17.68
N TRP A 58 -11.87 -12.46 -16.55
CA TRP A 58 -11.77 -13.90 -16.49
C TRP A 58 -13.10 -14.53 -16.92
N GLN A 59 -13.00 -15.59 -17.69
CA GLN A 59 -14.12 -16.42 -18.14
C GLN A 59 -13.73 -17.89 -17.98
N PRO A 60 -14.64 -18.75 -17.51
CA PRO A 60 -14.35 -20.17 -17.38
C PRO A 60 -14.19 -20.82 -18.76
N THR A 61 -13.18 -21.68 -18.89
CA THR A 61 -13.00 -22.53 -20.08
C THR A 61 -14.10 -23.60 -20.18
N ALA A 62 -14.23 -24.25 -21.33
CA ALA A 62 -15.14 -25.39 -21.49
C ALA A 62 -14.82 -26.53 -20.50
N GLU A 63 -13.53 -26.77 -20.20
CA GLU A 63 -13.09 -27.75 -19.21
C GLU A 63 -13.48 -27.33 -17.79
N ASP A 64 -13.34 -26.04 -17.45
CA ASP A 64 -13.80 -25.51 -16.16
C ASP A 64 -15.30 -25.71 -15.99
N GLN A 65 -16.08 -25.38 -17.02
CA GLN A 65 -17.54 -25.54 -17.01
C GLN A 65 -17.95 -27.00 -16.82
N ALA A 66 -17.31 -27.93 -17.53
CA ALA A 66 -17.57 -29.37 -17.40
C ALA A 66 -17.25 -29.88 -15.99
N ARG A 67 -16.09 -29.50 -15.46
CA ARG A 67 -15.63 -29.87 -14.11
C ARG A 67 -16.42 -29.20 -12.99
N GLY A 68 -17.08 -28.09 -13.27
CA GLY A 68 -17.92 -27.36 -12.32
C GLY A 68 -17.15 -26.45 -11.35
N PHE A 69 -15.82 -26.37 -11.48
CA PHE A 69 -14.99 -25.42 -10.74
C PHE A 69 -13.67 -25.14 -11.48
N THR A 70 -13.05 -24.02 -11.16
CA THR A 70 -11.69 -23.68 -11.60
C THR A 70 -10.79 -23.33 -10.42
N VAL A 71 -9.49 -23.35 -10.66
CA VAL A 71 -8.45 -23.06 -9.66
C VAL A 71 -7.42 -22.14 -10.29
N GLY A 72 -6.92 -21.18 -9.50
CA GLY A 72 -5.89 -20.28 -9.96
C GLY A 72 -5.12 -19.67 -8.80
N ARG A 73 -3.82 -19.44 -9.01
CA ARG A 73 -2.96 -18.78 -8.02
C ARG A 73 -3.47 -17.37 -7.73
N VAL A 74 -3.36 -16.97 -6.48
CA VAL A 74 -3.61 -15.62 -6.02
C VAL A 74 -2.40 -15.14 -5.21
N GLY A 75 -2.08 -13.85 -5.34
CA GLY A 75 -1.00 -13.25 -4.57
C GLY A 75 -1.31 -13.29 -3.07
N LEU A 76 -0.30 -13.56 -2.24
CA LEU A 76 -0.42 -13.51 -0.78
C LEU A 76 -0.90 -12.14 -0.29
N GLY A 77 -0.55 -11.04 -0.96
CA GLY A 77 -1.00 -9.68 -0.64
C GLY A 77 -2.44 -9.37 -1.06
N VAL A 78 -3.07 -10.23 -1.86
CA VAL A 78 -4.48 -10.09 -2.27
C VAL A 78 -5.38 -10.77 -1.23
N THR A 79 -6.53 -10.17 -0.96
CA THR A 79 -7.54 -10.73 -0.05
C THR A 79 -8.80 -11.06 -0.86
N PRO A 80 -8.90 -12.28 -1.43
CA PRO A 80 -10.14 -12.77 -2.02
C PRO A 80 -11.31 -12.66 -1.03
N HIS A 81 -12.51 -12.46 -1.57
CA HIS A 81 -13.78 -12.56 -0.87
C HIS A 81 -14.66 -13.59 -1.61
N PRO A 82 -15.82 -14.01 -1.06
CA PRO A 82 -16.68 -15.04 -1.65
C PRO A 82 -17.06 -14.83 -3.13
N ALA A 83 -17.19 -13.59 -3.59
CA ALA A 83 -17.55 -13.26 -4.98
C ALA A 83 -16.33 -12.83 -5.84
N TRP A 84 -15.11 -13.01 -5.33
CA TRP A 84 -13.90 -12.55 -5.99
C TRP A 84 -13.59 -13.32 -7.26
N LEU A 85 -13.11 -12.62 -8.28
CA LEU A 85 -12.67 -13.18 -9.55
C LEU A 85 -11.26 -12.70 -9.88
N TRP A 86 -10.49 -13.51 -10.61
CA TRP A 86 -9.16 -13.11 -11.06
C TRP A 86 -9.21 -11.90 -11.97
N THR A 87 -8.19 -11.06 -11.87
CA THR A 87 -7.99 -9.97 -12.83
C THR A 87 -7.20 -10.42 -14.06
N ASP A 88 -6.60 -11.61 -13.99
CA ASP A 88 -5.95 -12.29 -15.11
C ASP A 88 -6.99 -13.17 -15.82
N PRO A 89 -7.15 -13.07 -17.16
CA PRO A 89 -8.08 -13.94 -17.89
C PRO A 89 -7.70 -15.43 -17.85
N ARG A 90 -6.45 -15.78 -17.55
CA ARG A 90 -5.96 -17.16 -17.47
C ARG A 90 -5.03 -17.34 -16.26
N PRO A 91 -5.58 -17.37 -15.03
CA PRO A 91 -4.75 -17.58 -13.85
C PRO A 91 -4.08 -18.95 -13.89
N LEU A 92 -2.79 -19.00 -13.53
CA LEU A 92 -2.05 -20.26 -13.50
C LEU A 92 -2.48 -21.09 -12.29
N ALA A 93 -2.81 -22.36 -12.54
CA ALA A 93 -3.11 -23.34 -11.49
C ALA A 93 -1.83 -24.10 -11.11
N GLU A 94 -0.95 -23.45 -10.35
CA GLU A 94 0.32 -24.05 -9.88
C GLU A 94 0.73 -23.47 -8.52
N VAL A 95 1.53 -24.24 -7.78
CA VAL A 95 2.17 -23.81 -6.52
C VAL A 95 3.68 -23.85 -6.70
N GLU A 96 4.36 -22.71 -6.53
CA GLU A 96 5.82 -22.62 -6.66
C GLU A 96 6.46 -21.98 -5.43
N VAL A 97 7.40 -22.67 -4.76
CA VAL A 97 8.07 -22.15 -3.55
C VAL A 97 9.59 -22.16 -3.63
N VAL A 98 10.12 -21.00 -3.21
CA VAL A 98 11.49 -20.56 -2.87
C VAL A 98 12.02 -20.84 -1.46
N CYS A 99 12.60 -21.99 -1.07
CA CYS A 99 12.95 -22.24 0.34
C CYS A 99 14.44 -22.53 0.58
N ALA A 100 15.01 -22.01 1.67
CA ALA A 100 16.23 -22.55 2.29
C ALA A 100 15.90 -23.79 3.14
N ARG A 101 16.91 -24.58 3.52
CA ARG A 101 16.75 -25.69 4.47
C ARG A 101 16.30 -25.17 5.84
N GLY A 102 15.32 -25.81 6.45
CA GLY A 102 14.68 -25.37 7.70
C GLY A 102 13.63 -24.26 7.53
N GLU A 103 13.36 -23.80 6.30
CA GLU A 103 12.38 -22.75 6.02
C GLU A 103 11.04 -23.35 5.54
N PHE A 104 9.92 -22.68 5.86
CA PHE A 104 8.65 -22.90 5.18
C PHE A 104 8.12 -21.62 4.57
N ARG A 105 7.39 -21.75 3.46
CA ARG A 105 6.88 -20.64 2.64
C ARG A 105 5.48 -20.90 2.15
N ALA A 106 4.73 -19.83 1.98
CA ALA A 106 3.35 -19.89 1.53
C ALA A 106 3.16 -19.59 0.03
N ASN A 107 2.12 -20.20 -0.54
CA ASN A 107 1.40 -19.76 -1.73
C ASN A 107 -0.09 -19.69 -1.40
N ALA A 108 -0.88 -19.05 -2.27
CA ALA A 108 -2.32 -19.05 -2.15
C ALA A 108 -3.00 -19.41 -3.47
N LEU A 109 -4.11 -20.13 -3.36
CA LEU A 109 -4.98 -20.50 -4.47
C LEU A 109 -6.39 -19.99 -4.20
N ALA A 110 -7.07 -19.51 -5.24
CA ALA A 110 -8.51 -19.32 -5.21
C ALA A 110 -9.17 -20.47 -5.99
N VAL A 111 -10.30 -20.97 -5.49
CA VAL A 111 -11.11 -22.00 -6.14
C VAL A 111 -12.48 -21.41 -6.38
N ARG A 112 -12.84 -21.21 -7.66
CA ARG A 112 -14.13 -20.63 -8.05
C ARG A 112 -15.08 -21.76 -8.42
N THR A 113 -16.20 -21.87 -7.71
CA THR A 113 -17.29 -22.80 -8.06
C THR A 113 -18.11 -22.23 -9.20
N LEU A 114 -18.41 -23.08 -10.19
CA LEU A 114 -19.26 -22.75 -11.35
C LEU A 114 -20.64 -23.41 -11.26
N ARG A 115 -20.79 -24.34 -10.31
CA ARG A 115 -22.04 -24.93 -9.85
C ARG A 115 -21.95 -25.19 -8.35
N ALA A 116 -23.08 -25.41 -7.70
CA ALA A 116 -23.08 -25.81 -6.29
C ALA A 116 -22.27 -27.09 -6.11
N SER A 117 -21.45 -27.15 -5.06
CA SER A 117 -20.53 -28.26 -4.81
C SER A 117 -20.54 -28.63 -3.33
N ASN A 118 -20.57 -29.93 -3.04
CA ASN A 118 -20.53 -30.48 -1.68
C ASN A 118 -19.28 -31.34 -1.49
N GLY A 119 -18.82 -31.48 -0.25
CA GLY A 119 -17.75 -32.42 0.09
C GLY A 119 -16.39 -32.07 -0.54
N PHE A 120 -16.06 -30.79 -0.65
CA PHE A 120 -14.77 -30.33 -1.16
C PHE A 120 -13.61 -30.83 -0.26
N ARG A 121 -12.56 -31.39 -0.88
CA ARG A 121 -11.38 -31.94 -0.22
C ARG A 121 -10.12 -31.55 -0.98
N VAL A 122 -9.03 -31.39 -0.24
CA VAL A 122 -7.70 -31.14 -0.81
C VAL A 122 -6.71 -32.13 -0.20
N GLN A 123 -5.88 -32.73 -1.04
CA GLN A 123 -4.84 -33.66 -0.61
C GLN A 123 -3.52 -33.31 -1.30
N ALA A 124 -2.44 -33.22 -0.52
CA ALA A 124 -1.09 -33.11 -1.07
C ALA A 124 -0.50 -34.52 -1.30
N SER A 125 0.32 -34.66 -2.33
CA SER A 125 1.23 -35.80 -2.50
C SER A 125 2.58 -35.54 -1.83
N ASP A 126 3.38 -36.60 -1.73
CA ASP A 126 4.80 -36.47 -1.43
C ASP A 126 5.50 -35.66 -2.52
N LEU A 127 6.53 -34.90 -2.15
CA LEU A 127 7.33 -34.13 -3.10
C LEU A 127 8.62 -34.90 -3.41
N HIS A 128 8.81 -35.31 -4.66
CA HIS A 128 9.98 -36.10 -5.08
C HIS A 128 11.08 -35.22 -5.65
N GLY A 129 12.33 -35.43 -5.21
CA GLY A 129 13.51 -34.69 -5.66
C GLY A 129 14.81 -35.45 -5.42
N PRO A 130 15.97 -34.78 -5.52
CA PRO A 130 17.29 -35.43 -5.53
C PRO A 130 17.68 -36.11 -4.21
N GLY A 131 17.08 -35.72 -3.07
CA GLY A 131 17.29 -36.37 -1.77
C GLY A 131 16.27 -37.46 -1.44
N GLY A 132 15.37 -37.82 -2.36
CA GLY A 132 14.23 -38.71 -2.11
C GLY A 132 12.90 -37.95 -2.04
N ALA A 133 11.93 -38.54 -1.33
CA ALA A 133 10.59 -37.97 -1.16
C ALA A 133 10.49 -37.17 0.15
N LEU A 134 10.04 -35.92 0.06
CA LEU A 134 9.53 -35.18 1.21
C LEU A 134 8.09 -35.62 1.45
N PRO A 135 7.72 -36.03 2.67
CA PRO A 135 6.37 -36.52 2.95
C PRO A 135 5.34 -35.42 2.73
N ALA A 136 4.10 -35.81 2.36
CA ALA A 136 2.98 -34.89 2.20
C ALA A 136 2.71 -34.00 3.44
N ALA A 137 3.15 -34.43 4.63
CA ALA A 137 3.10 -33.64 5.86
C ALA A 137 3.93 -32.34 5.81
N CYS A 138 4.89 -32.23 4.89
CA CYS A 138 5.61 -30.99 4.61
C CYS A 138 4.75 -29.95 3.85
N VAL A 139 3.52 -30.28 3.46
CA VAL A 139 2.57 -29.41 2.76
C VAL A 139 1.31 -29.25 3.60
N ASP A 140 1.14 -28.11 4.25
CA ASP A 140 -0.07 -27.76 5.01
C ASP A 140 -1.00 -26.91 4.16
N VAL A 141 -2.22 -27.40 3.94
CA VAL A 141 -3.27 -26.69 3.19
C VAL A 141 -4.41 -26.34 4.12
N ARG A 142 -4.75 -25.04 4.16
CA ARG A 142 -5.83 -24.51 5.00
C ARG A 142 -6.80 -23.68 4.20
N SER A 143 -8.07 -23.80 4.54
CA SER A 143 -9.14 -22.93 4.05
C SER A 143 -9.16 -21.65 4.88
N VAL A 144 -9.13 -20.51 4.20
CA VAL A 144 -9.34 -19.21 4.82
C VAL A 144 -10.82 -19.04 5.13
N GLN A 145 -11.15 -18.85 6.40
CA GLN A 145 -12.53 -18.65 6.82
C GLN A 145 -12.91 -17.18 6.68
N TYR A 146 -13.88 -16.91 5.81
CA TYR A 146 -14.43 -15.57 5.64
C TYR A 146 -15.25 -15.19 6.86
N ARG A 147 -14.94 -14.04 7.45
CA ARG A 147 -15.74 -13.44 8.51
C ARG A 147 -15.87 -11.97 8.18
N ALA A 148 -17.09 -11.51 7.98
CA ALA A 148 -17.29 -10.10 7.72
C ALA A 148 -17.70 -9.36 8.98
N HIS A 149 -17.10 -8.19 9.10
CA HIS A 149 -17.32 -7.23 10.15
C HIS A 149 -17.97 -6.00 9.53
N MET A 150 -19.05 -5.52 10.13
CA MET A 150 -19.73 -4.32 9.67
C MET A 150 -19.03 -3.06 10.18
N LYS A 151 -18.55 -2.22 9.26
CA LYS A 151 -18.13 -0.85 9.57
C LYS A 151 -19.18 0.11 9.00
N GLY A 152 -20.17 0.45 9.83
CA GLY A 152 -21.39 1.10 9.35
C GLY A 152 -22.21 0.12 8.50
N ASP A 153 -22.57 0.51 7.29
CA ASP A 153 -23.25 -0.31 6.28
C ASP A 153 -22.29 -1.14 5.41
N ARG A 154 -20.98 -1.08 5.65
CA ARG A 154 -19.95 -1.71 4.80
C ARG A 154 -19.43 -3.02 5.39
N PRO A 155 -19.49 -4.14 4.65
CA PRO A 155 -18.80 -5.35 5.06
C PRO A 155 -17.28 -5.18 4.92
N GLN A 156 -16.55 -5.64 5.91
CA GLN A 156 -15.09 -5.77 5.88
C GLN A 156 -14.72 -7.20 6.22
N TRP A 157 -14.06 -7.90 5.30
CA TRP A 157 -13.50 -9.22 5.57
C TRP A 157 -12.28 -9.06 6.49
N LYS A 158 -12.46 -9.43 7.75
CA LYS A 158 -11.42 -9.37 8.80
C LYS A 158 -11.32 -10.73 9.47
N ASN A 159 -10.23 -10.97 10.20
CA ASN A 159 -10.06 -12.16 11.02
C ASN A 159 -10.12 -13.44 10.17
N LEU A 160 -9.33 -13.43 9.10
CA LEU A 160 -9.24 -14.46 8.06
C LEU A 160 -8.42 -15.64 8.59
N PHE A 161 -9.02 -16.40 9.51
CA PHE A 161 -8.39 -17.52 10.19
C PHE A 161 -8.20 -18.71 9.25
N LEU A 162 -7.10 -19.45 9.46
CA LEU A 162 -6.72 -20.60 8.65
C LEU A 162 -7.13 -21.90 9.33
N GLU A 163 -8.15 -22.55 8.80
CA GLU A 163 -8.66 -23.83 9.32
C GLU A 163 -8.37 -24.97 8.33
N ARG A 164 -8.07 -26.16 8.84
CA ARG A 164 -7.84 -27.35 8.00
C ARG A 164 -9.16 -27.88 7.43
N SER A 165 -10.29 -27.60 8.08
CA SER A 165 -11.60 -27.97 7.54
C SER A 165 -12.05 -27.02 6.43
N PHE A 166 -12.55 -27.62 5.34
CA PHE A 166 -13.21 -26.93 4.26
C PHE A 166 -14.72 -26.87 4.54
N PRO A 167 -15.43 -25.81 4.13
CA PRO A 167 -16.86 -25.77 4.36
C PRO A 167 -17.57 -26.85 3.51
N SER A 168 -18.54 -27.54 4.11
CA SER A 168 -19.13 -28.78 3.59
C SER A 168 -19.92 -28.63 2.29
N SER A 169 -20.39 -27.42 2.00
CA SER A 169 -21.13 -27.06 0.80
C SER A 169 -20.77 -25.65 0.36
N GLN A 170 -20.65 -25.44 -0.95
CA GLN A 170 -20.45 -24.14 -1.58
C GLN A 170 -21.55 -23.87 -2.59
N PRO A 171 -22.14 -22.66 -2.61
CA PRO A 171 -23.04 -22.29 -3.68
C PRO A 171 -22.28 -22.18 -5.00
N ARG A 172 -23.03 -22.09 -6.09
CA ARG A 172 -22.49 -21.64 -7.37
C ARG A 172 -21.90 -20.23 -7.18
N ASP A 173 -20.90 -19.88 -7.97
CA ASP A 173 -20.35 -18.53 -8.01
C ASP A 173 -19.73 -18.08 -6.67
N HIS A 174 -19.11 -19.04 -5.98
CA HIS A 174 -18.38 -18.84 -4.74
C HIS A 174 -16.88 -19.08 -4.92
N THR A 175 -16.07 -18.26 -4.26
CA THR A 175 -14.61 -18.34 -4.28
C THR A 175 -14.11 -18.80 -2.92
N LEU A 176 -13.66 -20.04 -2.84
CA LEU A 176 -12.86 -20.52 -1.72
C LEU A 176 -11.44 -19.98 -1.83
N TRP A 177 -10.82 -19.69 -0.70
CA TRP A 177 -9.44 -19.25 -0.64
C TRP A 177 -8.61 -20.24 0.18
N LEU A 178 -7.60 -20.81 -0.47
CA LEU A 178 -6.70 -21.79 0.11
C LEU A 178 -5.34 -21.15 0.37
N TRP A 179 -4.84 -21.34 1.58
CA TRP A 179 -3.47 -21.02 1.98
C TRP A 179 -2.66 -22.31 1.98
N VAL A 180 -1.54 -22.33 1.26
CA VAL A 180 -0.70 -23.52 1.05
C VAL A 180 0.71 -23.21 1.57
N SER A 181 1.09 -23.80 2.70
CA SER A 181 2.42 -23.66 3.30
C SER A 181 3.26 -24.91 3.04
N ILE A 182 4.48 -24.73 2.54
CA ILE A 182 5.39 -25.84 2.20
C ILE A 182 6.72 -25.66 2.94
N MET A 183 7.15 -26.69 3.67
CA MET A 183 8.38 -26.70 4.46
C MET A 183 9.51 -27.50 3.80
N ALA A 184 10.74 -26.99 3.85
CA ALA A 184 11.96 -27.75 3.68
C ALA A 184 12.52 -28.10 5.07
N PRO A 185 12.50 -29.36 5.51
CA PRO A 185 13.26 -29.79 6.70
C PRO A 185 14.74 -29.39 6.63
N GLU A 186 15.39 -29.24 7.79
CA GLU A 186 16.80 -28.79 7.91
C GLU A 186 17.80 -29.69 7.18
N ASP A 187 17.51 -30.98 7.06
CA ASP A 187 18.34 -32.00 6.42
C ASP A 187 17.99 -32.23 4.94
N THR A 188 17.08 -31.43 4.37
CA THR A 188 16.64 -31.58 2.98
C THR A 188 17.79 -31.35 2.01
N THR A 189 18.04 -32.31 1.12
CA THR A 189 19.05 -32.16 0.06
C THR A 189 18.63 -31.02 -0.89
N PRO A 190 19.49 -30.01 -1.17
CA PRO A 190 19.18 -28.94 -2.12
C PRO A 190 18.80 -29.46 -3.50
N GLY A 191 17.82 -28.83 -4.15
CA GLY A 191 17.29 -29.34 -5.42
C GLY A 191 15.88 -28.88 -5.75
N ILE A 192 15.34 -29.40 -6.86
CA ILE A 192 13.93 -29.21 -7.21
C ILE A 192 13.15 -30.45 -6.77
N TYR A 193 12.11 -30.23 -5.97
CA TYR A 193 11.13 -31.24 -5.58
C TYR A 193 9.80 -30.97 -6.29
N ARG A 194 9.11 -32.03 -6.68
CA ARG A 194 7.86 -31.96 -7.45
C ARG A 194 6.79 -32.86 -6.84
N GLY A 195 5.57 -32.37 -6.82
CA GLY A 195 4.38 -33.11 -6.42
C GLY A 195 3.14 -32.41 -6.95
N GLU A 196 2.01 -32.65 -6.31
CA GLU A 196 0.72 -32.08 -6.68
C GLU A 196 -0.22 -31.93 -5.48
N LEU A 197 -1.11 -30.93 -5.57
CA LEU A 197 -2.33 -30.82 -4.78
C LEU A 197 -3.49 -31.37 -5.59
N LYS A 198 -4.17 -32.38 -5.08
CA LYS A 198 -5.40 -32.93 -5.66
C LYS A 198 -6.61 -32.28 -4.99
N LEU A 199 -7.35 -31.46 -5.75
CA LEU A 199 -8.59 -30.84 -5.33
C LEU A 199 -9.75 -31.71 -5.81
N MET A 200 -10.66 -32.07 -4.93
CA MET A 200 -11.73 -33.03 -5.19
C MET A 200 -13.07 -32.50 -4.67
N THR A 201 -14.15 -32.78 -5.37
CA THR A 201 -15.53 -32.50 -4.96
C THR A 201 -16.28 -33.81 -4.70
N GLY A 202 -17.35 -33.76 -3.90
CA GLY A 202 -18.13 -34.93 -3.50
C GLY A 202 -18.88 -35.62 -4.65
N ASP A 203 -19.05 -34.95 -5.79
CA ASP A 203 -19.59 -35.51 -7.04
C ASP A 203 -18.51 -36.21 -7.91
N GLY A 204 -17.29 -36.37 -7.38
CA GLY A 204 -16.21 -37.11 -8.02
C GLY A 204 -15.37 -36.30 -9.01
N GLN A 205 -15.62 -35.00 -9.19
CA GLN A 205 -14.74 -34.15 -10.01
C GLN A 205 -13.42 -33.89 -9.28
N ALA A 206 -12.33 -33.83 -10.04
CA ALA A 206 -11.01 -33.58 -9.48
C ALA A 206 -10.13 -32.74 -10.41
N MET A 207 -9.18 -32.03 -9.81
CA MET A 207 -8.13 -31.30 -10.51
C MET A 207 -6.80 -31.46 -9.76
N ALA A 208 -5.75 -31.81 -10.48
CA ALA A 208 -4.38 -31.81 -9.95
C ALA A 208 -3.73 -30.45 -10.22
N VAL A 209 -3.17 -29.85 -9.18
CA VAL A 209 -2.44 -28.59 -9.23
C VAL A 209 -0.97 -28.89 -8.95
N PRO A 210 -0.05 -28.74 -9.91
CA PRO A 210 1.36 -29.07 -9.72
C PRO A 210 2.01 -28.20 -8.63
N ILE A 211 2.84 -28.86 -7.82
CA ILE A 211 3.73 -28.24 -6.83
C ILE A 211 5.17 -28.32 -7.34
N ARG A 212 5.88 -27.20 -7.31
CA ARG A 212 7.33 -27.12 -7.57
C ARG A 212 8.01 -26.39 -6.43
N MET A 213 8.95 -27.06 -5.78
CA MET A 213 9.71 -26.50 -4.68
C MET A 213 11.18 -26.49 -5.03
N ARG A 214 11.83 -25.34 -4.89
CA ARG A 214 13.29 -25.24 -4.92
C ARG A 214 13.79 -25.14 -3.48
N VAL A 215 14.60 -26.13 -3.09
CA VAL A 215 15.41 -26.09 -1.87
C VAL A 215 16.78 -25.53 -2.22
N LEU A 216 17.15 -24.42 -1.60
CA LEU A 216 18.42 -23.75 -1.78
C LEU A 216 19.50 -24.41 -0.93
N ASP A 217 20.76 -24.29 -1.37
CA ASP A 217 21.92 -24.63 -0.55
C ASP A 217 22.22 -23.49 0.44
N LEU A 218 21.28 -23.26 1.34
CA LEU A 218 21.32 -22.26 2.40
C LEU A 218 20.57 -22.82 3.60
N ASP A 219 21.07 -22.58 4.81
CA ASP A 219 20.35 -22.90 6.05
C ASP A 219 19.56 -21.68 6.52
N PHE A 220 18.31 -21.87 6.92
CA PHE A 220 17.44 -20.77 7.36
C PHE A 220 17.60 -20.48 8.85
N ALA A 221 17.61 -19.20 9.19
CA ALA A 221 17.48 -18.72 10.57
C ALA A 221 16.78 -17.37 10.55
N TYR A 222 15.83 -17.16 11.47
CA TYR A 222 15.19 -15.86 11.65
C TYR A 222 16.21 -14.78 12.03
N PRO A 223 15.98 -13.51 11.63
CA PRO A 223 16.87 -12.42 11.99
C PRO A 223 16.88 -12.19 13.50
N ALA A 224 18.05 -11.92 14.08
CA ALA A 224 18.15 -11.47 15.46
C ALA A 224 17.41 -10.14 15.65
N GLY A 225 16.73 -9.98 16.79
CA GLY A 225 15.95 -8.78 17.11
C GLY A 225 14.79 -9.06 18.05
N ALA A 226 13.92 -8.06 18.19
CA ALA A 226 12.72 -8.10 19.03
C ALA A 226 11.45 -8.03 18.17
N TRP A 227 10.87 -9.19 17.87
CA TRP A 227 9.75 -9.32 16.93
C TRP A 227 8.49 -9.82 17.63
N GLY A 228 7.37 -9.12 17.50
CA GLY A 228 6.13 -9.58 18.13
C GLY A 228 4.96 -8.62 18.02
N ALA A 229 4.11 -8.65 19.03
CA ALA A 229 2.93 -7.82 19.11
C ALA A 229 2.70 -7.35 20.54
N TYR A 230 1.82 -6.38 20.68
CA TYR A 230 1.31 -6.01 21.99
C TYR A 230 0.25 -7.04 22.40
N LEU A 231 0.31 -7.47 23.65
CA LEU A 231 -0.53 -8.51 24.22
C LEU A 231 -1.16 -8.02 25.53
N PRO A 232 -2.34 -8.55 25.92
CA PRO A 232 -2.89 -8.29 27.24
C PRO A 232 -1.94 -8.77 28.35
N GLY A 233 -1.56 -7.86 29.24
CA GLY A 233 -0.71 -8.08 30.41
C GLY A 233 -1.44 -8.70 31.61
N HIS A 234 -2.59 -9.30 31.37
CA HIS A 234 -3.42 -9.98 32.35
C HIS A 234 -4.12 -11.19 31.69
N ALA A 235 -4.48 -12.20 32.48
CA ALA A 235 -5.33 -13.29 32.02
C ALA A 235 -6.78 -12.80 31.79
N ALA A 236 -7.55 -13.53 30.98
CA ALA A 236 -8.99 -13.32 30.83
C ALA A 236 -9.67 -13.29 32.21
N ARG A 237 -10.52 -12.28 32.45
CA ARG A 237 -11.12 -12.00 33.76
C ARG A 237 -12.40 -11.18 33.64
N GLU A 238 -13.10 -11.00 34.75
CA GLU A 238 -14.15 -9.97 34.86
C GLU A 238 -13.54 -8.57 35.00
N SER A 239 -14.15 -7.60 34.31
CA SER A 239 -13.81 -6.17 34.44
C SER A 239 -14.28 -5.60 35.78
N ARG A 240 -13.40 -4.93 36.53
CA ARG A 240 -13.72 -4.24 37.81
C ARG A 240 -12.90 -2.96 37.97
N GLY A 241 -13.57 -1.82 38.11
CA GLY A 241 -12.89 -0.52 38.27
C GLY A 241 -12.06 -0.16 37.04
N ILE A 242 -10.80 0.27 37.25
CA ILE A 242 -9.86 0.55 36.14
C ILE A 242 -9.29 -0.72 35.48
N TYR A 243 -9.50 -1.90 36.08
CA TYR A 243 -9.07 -3.18 35.50
C TYR A 243 -10.16 -3.73 34.60
N ALA A 244 -10.11 -3.38 33.32
CA ALA A 244 -10.98 -3.94 32.29
C ALA A 244 -10.38 -5.22 31.70
N ASN A 245 -11.22 -6.13 31.21
CA ASN A 245 -10.76 -7.28 30.45
C ASN A 245 -10.55 -6.93 28.98
N TYR A 246 -9.31 -6.98 28.52
CA TYR A 246 -8.93 -6.85 27.12
C TYR A 246 -8.52 -8.17 26.46
N ALA A 247 -8.62 -9.30 27.16
CA ALA A 247 -8.09 -10.57 26.69
C ALA A 247 -9.17 -11.51 26.17
N THR A 248 -8.86 -12.29 25.13
CA THR A 248 -9.71 -13.39 24.66
C THR A 248 -9.90 -14.44 25.77
N PRO A 249 -11.04 -15.16 25.83
CA PRO A 249 -11.31 -16.15 26.88
C PRO A 249 -10.17 -17.15 27.14
N ASP A 250 -9.49 -17.60 26.08
CA ASP A 250 -8.42 -18.61 26.17
C ASP A 250 -7.04 -18.04 26.53
N TRP A 251 -6.94 -16.72 26.75
CA TRP A 251 -5.70 -16.05 27.14
C TRP A 251 -5.47 -16.21 28.66
N ASN A 252 -4.83 -17.30 29.04
CA ASN A 252 -4.56 -17.67 30.42
C ASN A 252 -3.22 -18.41 30.55
N PRO A 253 -2.65 -18.54 31.78
CA PRO A 253 -1.34 -19.14 31.98
C PRO A 253 -1.12 -20.54 31.40
N ALA A 254 -2.16 -21.38 31.32
CA ALA A 254 -2.04 -22.74 30.81
C ALA A 254 -1.80 -22.80 29.29
N ASN A 255 -2.20 -21.75 28.55
CA ASN A 255 -2.08 -21.71 27.10
C ASN A 255 -0.85 -20.91 26.60
N LEU A 256 -0.15 -20.19 27.49
CA LEU A 256 0.96 -19.31 27.11
C LEU A 256 2.13 -20.05 26.46
N GLU A 257 2.51 -21.23 26.97
CA GLU A 257 3.62 -22.00 26.39
C GLU A 257 3.30 -22.44 24.95
N ARG A 258 2.08 -22.92 24.72
CA ARG A 258 1.61 -23.31 23.38
C ARG A 258 1.66 -22.12 22.42
N TYR A 259 1.17 -20.98 22.86
CA TYR A 259 1.21 -19.73 22.09
C TYR A 259 2.64 -19.32 21.72
N PHE A 260 3.56 -19.36 22.69
CA PHE A 260 4.95 -18.95 22.43
C PHE A 260 5.74 -19.97 21.61
N ARG A 261 5.44 -21.28 21.71
CA ARG A 261 5.98 -22.27 20.76
C ARG A 261 5.56 -21.95 19.33
N TYR A 262 4.30 -21.57 19.12
CA TYR A 262 3.83 -21.08 17.82
C TYR A 262 4.60 -19.82 17.38
N TRP A 263 4.79 -18.83 18.24
CA TRP A 263 5.60 -17.64 17.94
C TRP A 263 7.03 -17.98 17.48
N ARG A 264 7.69 -18.90 18.18
CA ARG A 264 9.05 -19.34 17.83
C ARG A 264 9.12 -19.89 16.41
N THR A 265 8.11 -20.66 15.99
CA THR A 265 8.03 -21.19 14.62
C THR A 265 7.71 -20.13 13.55
N ARG A 266 7.44 -18.87 13.93
CA ARG A 266 7.26 -17.74 13.00
C ARG A 266 8.32 -16.65 13.18
N GLY A 267 9.34 -16.91 14.00
CA GLY A 267 10.40 -15.94 14.31
C GLY A 267 9.97 -14.81 15.26
N LEU A 268 8.77 -14.89 15.84
CA LEU A 268 8.33 -13.96 16.88
C LEU A 268 8.93 -14.39 18.22
N ASN A 269 9.41 -13.42 19.01
CA ASN A 269 10.16 -13.70 20.24
C ASN A 269 10.03 -12.63 21.34
N SER A 270 9.35 -11.51 21.09
CA SER A 270 9.32 -10.35 21.98
C SER A 270 7.89 -9.85 22.16
N PRO A 271 7.19 -10.19 23.26
CA PRO A 271 5.87 -9.64 23.55
C PRO A 271 5.98 -8.28 24.27
N ASN A 272 5.03 -7.39 24.00
CA ASN A 272 4.85 -6.17 24.79
C ASN A 272 3.54 -6.21 25.57
N LEU A 273 3.62 -6.40 26.88
CA LEU A 273 2.47 -6.54 27.76
C LEU A 273 1.90 -5.17 28.13
N PHE A 274 0.67 -4.92 27.74
CA PHE A 274 -0.08 -3.72 28.13
C PHE A 274 -1.21 -4.05 29.08
N HIS A 275 -1.62 -3.09 29.92
CA HIS A 275 -2.62 -3.34 30.97
C HIS A 275 -2.17 -4.41 31.96
N VAL A 276 -0.92 -4.31 32.42
CA VAL A 276 -0.37 -5.21 33.44
C VAL A 276 -1.05 -4.92 34.79
N TYR A 277 -1.64 -5.95 35.39
CA TYR A 277 -2.38 -5.85 36.65
C TYR A 277 -1.66 -6.58 37.79
N PRO A 278 -0.65 -5.96 38.41
CA PRO A 278 0.07 -6.56 39.52
C PRO A 278 -0.75 -6.53 40.81
N GLU A 279 -0.34 -7.38 41.76
CA GLU A 279 -0.85 -7.36 43.12
C GLU A 279 -0.07 -6.32 43.92
N LEU A 280 -0.73 -5.20 44.27
CA LEU A 280 -0.09 -4.04 44.89
C LEU A 280 -0.72 -3.72 46.25
N ARG A 281 0.12 -3.48 47.25
CA ARG A 281 -0.26 -3.08 48.62
C ARG A 281 0.68 -2.00 49.15
N CYS A 282 0.14 -1.12 49.99
CA CYS A 282 0.94 -0.16 50.75
C CYS A 282 0.95 -0.64 52.20
N LEU A 283 2.04 -1.31 52.60
CA LEU A 283 2.23 -1.88 53.93
C LEU A 283 3.27 -1.05 54.66
N ASP A 284 2.90 -0.51 55.82
CA ASP A 284 3.78 0.33 56.64
C ASP A 284 4.41 1.50 55.85
N GLY A 285 3.63 2.10 54.95
CA GLY A 285 4.05 3.22 54.11
C GLY A 285 5.02 2.85 52.97
N ARG A 286 5.22 1.55 52.69
CA ARG A 286 6.06 1.04 51.60
C ARG A 286 5.24 0.25 50.59
N ALA A 287 5.70 0.25 49.34
CA ALA A 287 5.10 -0.59 48.32
C ALA A 287 5.49 -2.06 48.51
N VAL A 288 4.51 -2.96 48.41
CA VAL A 288 4.68 -4.41 48.27
C VAL A 288 4.01 -4.82 46.98
N ALA A 289 4.76 -5.44 46.07
CA ALA A 289 4.31 -5.73 44.71
C ALA A 289 4.63 -7.17 44.29
N ASP A 290 3.66 -7.85 43.67
CA ASP A 290 3.87 -9.11 42.95
C ASP A 290 3.26 -9.08 41.54
N PHE A 291 3.87 -9.83 40.63
CA PHE A 291 3.57 -9.78 39.18
C PHE A 291 3.26 -11.19 38.62
N PRO A 292 2.21 -11.86 39.12
CA PRO A 292 1.97 -13.28 38.85
C PRO A 292 1.79 -13.60 37.36
N PHE A 293 1.10 -12.74 36.61
CA PHE A 293 0.92 -12.96 35.17
C PHE A 293 2.22 -12.72 34.38
N CYS A 294 3.04 -11.74 34.76
CA CYS A 294 4.36 -11.55 34.15
C CYS A 294 5.29 -12.75 34.43
N ARG A 295 5.27 -13.32 35.65
CA ARG A 295 5.97 -14.58 35.97
C ARG A 295 5.56 -15.70 35.02
N ALA A 296 4.24 -15.87 34.80
CA ALA A 296 3.70 -16.89 33.90
C ALA A 296 4.17 -16.69 32.45
N VAL A 297 4.13 -15.45 31.95
CA VAL A 297 4.63 -15.11 30.61
C VAL A 297 6.12 -15.37 30.48
N ALA A 298 6.95 -14.90 31.42
CA ALA A 298 8.39 -15.09 31.39
C ALA A 298 8.77 -16.59 31.43
N LYS A 299 8.10 -17.38 32.28
CA LYS A 299 8.26 -18.83 32.33
C LYS A 299 7.89 -19.49 31.00
N ALA A 300 6.76 -19.09 30.41
CA ALA A 300 6.30 -19.65 29.13
C ALA A 300 7.26 -19.29 27.97
N MET A 301 7.75 -18.05 27.90
CA MET A 301 8.77 -17.62 26.94
C MET A 301 10.04 -18.47 27.06
N LYS A 302 10.55 -18.65 28.27
CA LYS A 302 11.76 -19.46 28.54
C LYS A 302 11.57 -20.92 28.15
N THR A 303 10.41 -21.49 28.49
CA THR A 303 10.09 -22.90 28.17
C THR A 303 9.93 -23.11 26.67
N ALA A 304 9.32 -22.16 25.95
CA ALA A 304 9.20 -22.21 24.50
C ALA A 304 10.52 -21.89 23.76
N GLY A 305 11.51 -21.31 24.44
CA GLY A 305 12.83 -20.98 23.89
C GLY A 305 12.87 -19.65 23.13
N LEU A 306 12.10 -18.66 23.58
CA LEU A 306 12.10 -17.31 23.00
C LEU A 306 13.29 -16.52 23.54
N THR A 307 13.95 -15.79 22.64
CA THR A 307 15.20 -15.07 22.93
C THR A 307 15.04 -13.55 23.00
N GLY A 308 13.87 -13.03 22.65
CA GLY A 308 13.57 -11.60 22.66
C GLY A 308 13.24 -11.08 24.06
N PRO A 309 13.26 -9.76 24.25
CA PRO A 309 12.89 -9.16 25.52
C PRO A 309 11.39 -9.28 25.82
N LEU A 310 11.05 -9.34 27.10
CA LEU A 310 9.69 -9.16 27.60
C LEU A 310 9.47 -7.68 27.93
N CYS A 311 8.67 -6.98 27.13
CA CYS A 311 8.35 -5.57 27.35
C CYS A 311 7.12 -5.45 28.27
N ILE A 312 7.15 -4.55 29.25
CA ILE A 312 6.15 -4.44 30.33
C ILE A 312 5.72 -2.98 30.53
N ASP A 313 4.42 -2.73 30.35
CA ASP A 313 3.72 -1.50 30.72
C ASP A 313 3.63 -1.33 32.25
N THR A 314 4.14 -0.20 32.77
CA THR A 314 4.13 0.09 34.21
C THR A 314 3.07 1.10 34.64
N ARG A 315 2.20 1.58 33.73
CA ARG A 315 1.22 2.65 34.00
C ARG A 315 0.28 2.34 35.16
N HIS A 316 -0.27 1.11 35.21
CA HIS A 316 -1.17 0.71 36.30
C HIS A 316 -0.46 0.65 37.66
N THR A 317 0.85 0.38 37.66
CA THR A 317 1.69 0.48 38.86
C THR A 317 1.80 1.94 39.31
N MET A 318 2.02 2.87 38.39
CA MET A 318 2.06 4.30 38.71
C MET A 318 0.70 4.83 39.18
N TRP A 319 -0.39 4.47 38.50
CA TRP A 319 -1.73 4.92 38.87
C TRP A 319 -2.13 4.44 40.27
N TRP A 320 -1.74 3.22 40.65
CA TRP A 320 -1.90 2.75 42.02
C TRP A 320 -1.01 3.53 42.99
N ALA A 321 0.27 3.73 42.65
CA ALA A 321 1.22 4.43 43.52
C ALA A 321 0.76 5.88 43.80
N ASP A 322 0.11 6.53 42.84
CA ASP A 322 -0.54 7.83 43.02
C ASP A 322 -1.69 7.78 44.04
N ALA A 323 -2.60 6.82 43.91
CA ALA A 323 -3.70 6.64 44.85
C ALA A 323 -3.20 6.32 46.27
N ALA A 324 -2.23 5.42 46.40
CA ALA A 324 -1.62 5.06 47.68
C ALA A 324 -0.82 6.22 48.29
N GLY A 325 -0.08 6.97 47.47
CA GLY A 325 0.69 8.13 47.90
C GLY A 325 -0.20 9.24 48.43
N LYS A 326 -1.28 9.58 47.72
CA LYS A 326 -2.28 10.56 48.16
C LYS A 326 -2.93 10.17 49.48
N GLU A 327 -3.31 8.91 49.64
CA GLU A 327 -3.90 8.44 50.90
C GLU A 327 -2.88 8.47 52.05
N LEU A 328 -1.63 8.09 51.79
CA LEU A 328 -0.56 8.13 52.78
C LEU A 328 -0.28 9.58 53.23
N ASP A 329 -0.17 10.52 52.30
CA ASP A 329 0.06 11.92 52.59
C ASP A 329 -1.14 12.55 53.31
N ARG A 330 -2.37 12.20 52.92
CA ARG A 330 -3.60 12.60 53.62
C ARG A 330 -3.61 12.12 55.07
N ARG A 331 -3.25 10.85 55.33
CA ARG A 331 -3.17 10.32 56.70
C ARG A 331 -2.09 10.99 57.52
N ARG A 332 -0.90 11.23 56.94
CA ARG A 332 0.17 12.00 57.58
C ARG A 332 -0.29 13.40 57.99
N ALA A 333 -0.92 14.12 57.06
CA ALA A 333 -1.45 15.46 57.32
C ALA A 333 -2.55 15.47 58.39
N ALA A 334 -3.35 14.40 58.48
CA ALA A 334 -4.42 14.23 59.46
C ALA A 334 -4.00 13.59 60.79
N GLY A 335 -2.70 13.27 60.98
CA GLY A 335 -2.23 12.56 62.19
C GLY A 335 -2.78 11.15 62.36
N LEU A 336 -3.26 10.52 61.27
CA LEU A 336 -3.83 9.17 61.26
C LEU A 336 -2.72 8.10 61.13
N PRO A 337 -2.94 6.87 61.61
CA PRO A 337 -1.97 5.78 61.45
C PRO A 337 -1.60 5.50 60.00
N VAL A 338 -0.28 5.43 59.75
CA VAL A 338 0.34 5.10 58.46
C VAL A 338 0.99 3.71 58.44
N THR A 339 0.86 2.97 59.55
CA THR A 339 1.29 1.59 59.74
C THR A 339 0.17 0.60 59.39
N GLY A 340 0.54 -0.64 59.12
CA GLY A 340 -0.37 -1.67 58.62
C GLY A 340 -0.68 -1.50 57.13
N ASP A 341 -1.68 -2.25 56.66
CA ASP A 341 -2.14 -2.17 55.28
C ASP A 341 -3.06 -0.94 55.11
N LEU A 342 -2.70 -0.05 54.19
CA LEU A 342 -3.47 1.15 53.88
C LEU A 342 -4.84 0.82 53.25
N GLY A 343 -5.04 -0.40 52.75
CA GLY A 343 -6.27 -0.86 52.11
C GLY A 343 -6.45 -0.37 50.66
N VAL A 344 -5.45 0.33 50.12
CA VAL A 344 -5.47 0.84 48.73
C VAL A 344 -5.06 -0.29 47.78
N LYS A 345 -6.05 -0.92 47.15
CA LYS A 345 -5.84 -1.99 46.15
C LYS A 345 -5.46 -1.40 44.79
N GLY A 346 -4.81 -2.22 43.95
CA GLY A 346 -4.39 -1.84 42.59
C GLY A 346 -5.46 -1.16 41.72
N GLY A 347 -6.71 -1.66 41.78
CA GLY A 347 -7.83 -1.10 41.00
C GLY A 347 -8.32 0.30 41.43
N ALA A 348 -7.77 0.87 42.50
CA ALA A 348 -8.08 2.22 42.96
C ALA A 348 -7.37 3.33 42.15
N GLY A 349 -6.37 2.96 41.34
CA GLY A 349 -5.61 3.92 40.54
C GLY A 349 -6.46 4.65 39.48
N ARG A 350 -6.02 5.86 39.11
CA ARG A 350 -6.62 6.66 38.04
C ARG A 350 -5.54 7.29 37.17
N VAL A 351 -5.89 7.57 35.91
CA VAL A 351 -5.04 8.34 35.00
C VAL A 351 -4.80 9.73 35.59
N ALA A 352 -3.55 10.17 35.62
CA ALA A 352 -3.14 11.49 36.09
C ALA A 352 -2.03 12.08 35.21
N ARG A 353 -1.90 13.40 35.24
CA ARG A 353 -0.89 14.15 34.48
C ARG A 353 0.34 14.54 35.31
N GLN A 354 0.22 14.47 36.63
CA GLN A 354 1.24 14.86 37.59
C GLN A 354 1.18 13.92 38.78
N TYR A 355 2.35 13.66 39.38
CA TYR A 355 2.50 12.72 40.47
C TYR A 355 3.33 13.35 41.60
N GLY A 356 2.89 13.16 42.84
CA GLY A 356 3.60 13.68 44.01
C GLY A 356 4.85 12.87 44.36
N PRO A 357 5.77 13.42 45.18
CA PRO A 357 7.00 12.73 45.58
C PRO A 357 6.77 11.37 46.26
N THR A 358 5.75 11.26 47.11
CA THR A 358 5.39 9.99 47.77
C THR A 358 4.95 8.95 46.75
N ALA A 359 4.19 9.34 45.73
CA ALA A 359 3.75 8.45 44.66
C ALA A 359 4.94 7.93 43.83
N LEU A 360 5.85 8.83 43.41
CA LEU A 360 7.04 8.47 42.65
C LEU A 360 7.97 7.52 43.45
N ARG A 361 8.08 7.72 44.77
CA ARG A 361 8.82 6.80 45.65
C ARG A 361 8.17 5.40 45.68
N LEU A 362 6.85 5.31 45.89
CA LEU A 362 6.14 4.03 45.93
C LEU A 362 6.21 3.31 44.57
N TYR A 363 6.11 4.06 43.47
CA TYR A 363 6.30 3.54 42.12
C TYR A 363 7.71 2.96 41.94
N ALA A 364 8.75 3.69 42.34
CA ALA A 364 10.13 3.22 42.30
C ALA A 364 10.35 1.95 43.14
N GLU A 365 9.75 1.86 44.32
CA GLU A 365 9.81 0.66 45.18
C GLU A 365 9.15 -0.56 44.51
N ALA A 366 7.99 -0.39 43.87
CA ALA A 366 7.31 -1.46 43.16
C ALA A 366 8.09 -1.93 41.92
N VAL A 367 8.66 -0.99 41.15
CA VAL A 367 9.49 -1.33 39.98
C VAL A 367 10.77 -2.05 40.39
N ARG A 368 11.41 -1.67 41.51
CA ARG A 368 12.58 -2.42 42.04
C ARG A 368 12.23 -3.88 42.34
N GLN A 369 11.05 -4.12 42.92
CA GLN A 369 10.58 -5.48 43.21
C GLN A 369 10.34 -6.28 41.91
N LEU A 370 9.77 -5.68 40.86
CA LEU A 370 9.66 -6.31 39.55
C LEU A 370 11.04 -6.72 39.00
N LEU A 371 12.01 -5.80 39.01
CA LEU A 371 13.37 -6.07 38.54
C LEU A 371 14.05 -7.19 39.35
N GLN A 372 13.91 -7.16 40.67
CA GLN A 372 14.45 -8.16 41.57
C GLN A 372 13.85 -9.55 41.31
N VAL A 373 12.54 -9.62 41.10
CA VAL A 373 11.85 -10.87 40.76
C VAL A 373 12.34 -11.41 39.42
N ALA A 374 12.41 -10.56 38.39
CA ALA A 374 12.87 -10.97 37.07
C ALA A 374 14.31 -11.51 37.09
N GLU A 375 15.19 -10.89 37.88
CA GLU A 375 16.57 -11.34 38.09
C GLU A 375 16.62 -12.66 38.87
N THR A 376 15.91 -12.74 40.00
CA THR A 376 15.90 -13.91 40.89
C THR A 376 15.37 -15.16 40.19
N GLU A 377 14.35 -15.01 39.33
CA GLU A 377 13.76 -16.10 38.57
C GLU A 377 14.41 -16.31 37.18
N ALA A 378 15.43 -15.53 36.85
CA ALA A 378 16.13 -15.56 35.56
C ALA A 378 15.14 -15.52 34.38
N TRP A 379 14.31 -14.48 34.35
CA TRP A 379 13.43 -14.14 33.23
C TRP A 379 14.23 -13.80 31.97
N PRO A 380 13.60 -13.82 30.77
CA PRO A 380 14.16 -13.16 29.59
C PRO A 380 14.50 -11.69 29.88
N PRO A 381 15.37 -11.05 29.08
CA PRO A 381 15.64 -9.62 29.22
C PRO A 381 14.33 -8.83 29.30
N ILE A 382 14.21 -7.91 30.26
CA ILE A 382 12.99 -7.10 30.40
C ILE A 382 13.24 -5.66 29.97
N LEU A 383 12.24 -5.06 29.34
CA LEU A 383 12.18 -3.63 29.05
C LEU A 383 10.90 -3.05 29.63
N LEU A 384 11.01 -1.91 30.30
CA LEU A 384 9.89 -1.24 30.97
C LEU A 384 9.51 0.03 30.23
N LEU A 385 8.22 0.28 30.05
CA LEU A 385 7.73 1.52 29.44
C LEU A 385 6.85 2.28 30.44
N ALA A 386 7.04 3.60 30.50
CA ALA A 386 6.30 4.47 31.39
C ALA A 386 4.92 4.86 30.81
N GLU A 387 4.83 5.03 29.49
CA GLU A 387 3.61 5.45 28.79
C GLU A 387 3.72 5.15 27.28
N GLU A 388 2.62 5.32 26.54
CA GLU A 388 2.53 5.15 25.08
C GLU A 388 1.65 6.24 24.44
N GLU A 389 1.54 6.30 23.11
CA GLU A 389 0.68 7.27 22.40
C GLU A 389 0.86 8.74 22.84
N LEU A 390 2.12 9.18 22.96
CA LEU A 390 2.52 10.48 23.52
C LEU A 390 2.10 11.69 22.67
N SER A 391 1.40 11.48 21.56
CA SER A 391 0.64 12.51 20.86
C SER A 391 -0.48 13.12 21.70
N HIS A 392 -0.99 12.40 22.69
CA HIS A 392 -2.01 12.90 23.60
C HIS A 392 -1.35 13.70 24.73
N THR A 393 -1.78 14.94 24.96
CA THR A 393 -1.19 15.84 25.96
C THR A 393 -1.09 15.21 27.36
N ASP A 394 -2.10 14.43 27.74
CA ASP A 394 -2.21 13.83 29.07
C ASP A 394 -1.21 12.69 29.24
N LYS A 395 -1.04 11.87 28.21
CA LYS A 395 -0.06 10.79 28.16
C LYS A 395 1.36 11.36 28.10
N ALA A 396 1.60 12.41 27.31
CA ALA A 396 2.89 13.10 27.29
C ALA A 396 3.29 13.65 28.66
N ALA A 397 2.36 14.29 29.38
CA ALA A 397 2.63 14.78 30.74
C ALA A 397 2.90 13.64 31.74
N SER A 398 2.12 12.54 31.65
CA SER A 398 2.35 11.33 32.44
C SER A 398 3.75 10.75 32.20
N TYR A 399 4.16 10.65 30.93
CA TYR A 399 5.50 10.22 30.53
C TYR A 399 6.58 11.12 31.14
N ASP A 400 6.49 12.44 30.96
CA ASP A 400 7.51 13.39 31.44
C ASP A 400 7.66 13.33 32.97
N ALA A 401 6.56 13.08 33.70
CA ALA A 401 6.59 12.92 35.15
C ALA A 401 7.19 11.57 35.61
N CYS A 402 6.98 10.49 34.86
CA CYS A 402 7.36 9.13 35.28
C CYS A 402 8.73 8.69 34.80
N MET A 403 9.12 9.08 33.58
CA MET A 403 10.30 8.57 32.90
C MET A 403 11.61 8.78 33.69
N PRO A 404 11.87 9.95 34.30
CA PRO A 404 13.08 10.15 35.10
C PRO A 404 13.19 9.17 36.28
N THR A 405 12.06 8.90 36.95
CA THR A 405 12.00 7.94 38.06
C THR A 405 12.22 6.51 37.56
N LEU A 406 11.63 6.16 36.40
CA LEU A 406 11.81 4.84 35.81
C LEU A 406 13.26 4.60 35.38
N GLN A 407 13.92 5.55 34.71
CA GLN A 407 15.33 5.46 34.33
C GLN A 407 16.25 5.36 35.56
N ALA A 408 15.98 6.12 36.62
CA ALA A 408 16.76 6.06 37.86
C ALA A 408 16.73 4.68 38.53
N VAL A 409 15.66 3.89 38.32
CA VAL A 409 15.49 2.56 38.90
C VAL A 409 15.92 1.45 37.94
N ALA A 410 15.55 1.56 36.66
CA ALA A 410 15.71 0.50 35.67
C ALA A 410 17.00 0.62 34.83
N GLY A 411 17.63 1.79 34.80
CA GLY A 411 18.75 2.10 33.92
C GLY A 411 18.38 1.92 32.46
N ASP A 412 19.21 1.20 31.71
CA ASP A 412 19.04 0.92 30.28
C ASP A 412 17.95 -0.09 29.93
N ARG A 413 17.20 -0.59 30.93
CA ARG A 413 16.06 -1.52 30.78
C ARG A 413 14.75 -0.78 30.50
N VAL A 414 14.82 0.33 29.76
CA VAL A 414 13.67 1.19 29.45
C VAL A 414 13.41 1.20 27.95
N LEU A 415 12.12 1.15 27.59
CA LEU A 415 11.59 1.25 26.24
C LEU A 415 10.74 2.52 26.13
N LEU A 416 11.00 3.34 25.12
CA LEU A 416 10.11 4.43 24.73
C LEU A 416 9.18 3.95 23.61
N VAL A 417 7.86 4.13 23.80
CA VAL A 417 6.85 3.97 22.75
C VAL A 417 6.25 5.34 22.44
N ASP A 418 6.56 5.91 21.27
CA ASP A 418 6.11 7.27 20.88
C ASP A 418 5.45 7.27 19.48
N ASN A 419 4.48 8.14 19.27
CA ASN A 419 3.80 8.38 17.99
C ASN A 419 3.80 9.86 17.56
N VAL A 420 4.71 10.67 18.12
CA VAL A 420 4.84 12.10 17.80
C VAL A 420 5.75 12.35 16.61
N VAL A 421 6.86 11.61 16.49
CA VAL A 421 7.90 11.83 15.46
C VAL A 421 7.38 11.61 14.04
N GLY A 422 7.77 12.49 13.10
CA GLY A 422 7.55 12.35 11.66
C GLY A 422 6.17 12.76 11.15
N TYR A 423 5.36 13.39 12.00
CA TYR A 423 4.04 13.90 11.64
C TYR A 423 4.02 15.41 11.36
N GLY A 424 5.13 16.12 11.55
CA GLY A 424 5.24 17.55 11.23
C GLY A 424 4.43 18.45 12.16
N ARG A 425 4.15 17.99 13.38
CA ARG A 425 3.28 18.70 14.33
C ARG A 425 4.02 19.89 14.96
N PRO A 426 3.35 21.01 15.25
CA PRO A 426 3.92 22.08 16.06
C PRO A 426 4.38 21.53 17.42
N GLY A 427 5.66 21.69 17.76
CA GLY A 427 6.25 21.14 18.99
C GLY A 427 6.59 19.64 18.94
N GLU A 428 6.73 19.06 17.74
CA GLU A 428 7.29 17.71 17.57
C GLU A 428 8.64 17.59 18.31
N ILE A 429 8.80 16.52 19.08
CA ILE A 429 10.00 16.29 19.88
C ILE A 429 10.36 14.81 19.85
N ASP A 430 11.62 14.52 19.50
CA ASP A 430 12.21 13.19 19.64
C ASP A 430 12.58 12.98 21.11
N ARG A 431 11.61 12.48 21.91
CA ARG A 431 11.81 12.22 23.35
C ARG A 431 12.89 11.19 23.61
N GLY A 432 13.05 10.21 22.72
CA GLY A 432 14.09 9.20 22.83
C GLY A 432 15.48 9.81 22.78
N HIS A 433 15.70 10.76 21.88
CA HIS A 433 16.93 11.55 21.83
C HIS A 433 17.05 12.48 23.05
N ARG A 434 16.01 13.27 23.35
CA ARG A 434 15.99 14.23 24.49
C ARG A 434 16.36 13.56 25.82
N ASP A 435 15.81 12.39 26.09
CA ASP A 435 15.91 11.69 27.38
C ASP A 435 17.00 10.62 27.39
N GLY A 436 17.75 10.45 26.30
CA GLY A 436 18.79 9.43 26.19
C GLY A 436 18.27 8.00 26.31
N VAL A 437 17.05 7.71 25.84
CA VAL A 437 16.48 6.35 25.92
C VAL A 437 17.15 5.46 24.89
N ARG A 438 17.70 4.33 25.36
CA ARG A 438 18.43 3.35 24.55
C ARG A 438 17.56 2.63 23.54
N VAL A 439 16.33 2.26 23.87
CA VAL A 439 15.42 1.54 22.96
C VAL A 439 14.24 2.44 22.59
N ARG A 440 14.16 2.82 21.31
CA ARG A 440 13.19 3.79 20.80
C ARG A 440 12.25 3.13 19.80
N GLN A 441 10.98 2.98 20.17
CA GLN A 441 9.96 2.38 19.33
C GLN A 441 8.99 3.44 18.84
N TYR A 442 9.14 3.82 17.56
CA TYR A 442 8.27 4.81 16.89
C TYR A 442 7.41 4.18 15.80
N ASN A 443 6.20 4.70 15.61
CA ASN A 443 5.31 4.26 14.53
C ASN A 443 5.52 5.04 13.23
N ASN A 444 6.47 5.96 13.24
CA ASN A 444 6.87 6.80 12.15
C ASN A 444 8.27 7.38 12.46
N TRP A 445 9.11 7.53 11.44
CA TRP A 445 10.49 7.98 11.60
C TRP A 445 10.79 9.15 10.66
N THR A 446 11.70 10.02 11.06
CA THR A 446 12.36 11.01 10.19
C THR A 446 13.82 10.63 10.00
N GLU A 447 14.46 11.10 8.94
CA GLU A 447 15.90 10.90 8.75
C GLU A 447 16.72 11.51 9.90
N ALA A 448 16.28 12.65 10.43
CA ALA A 448 16.91 13.30 11.58
C ALA A 448 16.84 12.42 12.84
N ALA A 449 15.67 11.84 13.16
CA ALA A 449 15.50 10.96 14.32
C ALA A 449 16.30 9.65 14.16
N LEU A 450 16.34 9.08 12.94
CA LEU A 450 17.19 7.90 12.67
C LEU A 450 18.67 8.23 12.83
N GLN A 451 19.11 9.39 12.36
CA GLN A 451 20.49 9.84 12.53
C GLN A 451 20.83 10.10 14.00
N ALA A 452 19.93 10.72 14.75
CA ALA A 452 20.08 10.91 16.19
C ALA A 452 20.22 9.56 16.92
N ALA A 453 19.33 8.61 16.63
CA ALA A 453 19.41 7.26 17.21
C ALA A 453 20.75 6.56 16.89
N ARG A 454 21.27 6.69 15.66
CA ARG A 454 22.59 6.13 15.29
C ARG A 454 23.73 6.80 16.04
N THR A 455 23.72 8.12 16.16
CA THR A 455 24.72 8.89 16.91
C THR A 455 24.73 8.48 18.39
N ASP A 456 23.54 8.32 18.96
CA ASP A 456 23.35 7.93 20.36
C ASP A 456 23.60 6.43 20.61
N LYS A 457 23.84 5.65 19.55
CA LYS A 457 23.93 4.17 19.58
C LYS A 457 22.68 3.53 20.19
N ALA A 458 21.52 4.16 19.97
CA ALA A 458 20.22 3.65 20.38
C ALA A 458 19.73 2.55 19.43
N GLU A 459 18.95 1.61 19.97
CA GLU A 459 18.21 0.65 19.19
C GLU A 459 16.97 1.30 18.55
N ILE A 460 16.87 1.15 17.24
CA ILE A 460 15.78 1.66 16.42
C ILE A 460 14.73 0.57 16.33
N TRP A 461 13.55 0.81 16.90
CA TRP A 461 12.42 -0.11 16.82
C TRP A 461 11.24 0.57 16.11
N SER A 462 10.41 -0.23 15.45
CA SER A 462 9.20 0.25 14.76
C SER A 462 7.97 -0.42 15.33
N TYR A 463 6.81 0.23 15.22
CA TYR A 463 5.55 -0.43 15.57
C TYR A 463 4.36 0.07 14.75
N ASN A 464 3.29 -0.71 14.76
CA ASN A 464 1.98 -0.33 14.24
C ASN A 464 1.96 0.11 12.76
N LEU A 465 2.71 -0.58 11.90
CA LEU A 465 2.67 -0.38 10.44
C LEU A 465 1.90 -1.50 9.72
N GLY A 466 1.30 -2.42 10.47
CA GLY A 466 0.43 -3.49 9.97
C GLY A 466 1.11 -4.87 9.91
N TRP A 467 0.27 -5.90 9.79
CA TRP A 467 0.69 -7.31 9.62
C TRP A 467 1.08 -7.68 8.18
N GLY A 468 1.25 -6.69 7.30
CA GLY A 468 1.61 -6.94 5.90
C GLY A 468 3.06 -7.38 5.75
N ARG A 469 3.41 -8.00 4.61
CA ARG A 469 4.79 -8.43 4.32
C ARG A 469 5.79 -7.26 4.31
N ALA A 470 5.41 -6.10 3.79
CA ALA A 470 6.31 -4.95 3.59
C ALA A 470 6.85 -4.32 4.90
N PRO A 471 6.02 -4.04 5.93
CA PRO A 471 6.50 -3.56 7.23
C PRO A 471 7.55 -4.48 7.87
N TRP A 472 7.33 -5.79 7.82
CA TRP A 472 8.19 -6.79 8.46
C TRP A 472 9.46 -7.12 7.68
N SER A 473 9.62 -6.56 6.47
CA SER A 473 10.75 -6.81 5.57
C SER A 473 11.47 -5.52 5.21
N ILE A 474 11.04 -4.84 4.15
CA ILE A 474 11.74 -3.72 3.52
C ILE A 474 11.72 -2.47 4.40
N TYR A 475 10.63 -2.22 5.14
CA TYR A 475 10.61 -1.08 6.06
C TYR A 475 11.64 -1.26 7.19
N THR A 476 11.62 -2.42 7.85
CA THR A 476 12.59 -2.77 8.89
C THR A 476 14.03 -2.72 8.38
N LEU A 477 14.27 -3.19 7.15
CA LEU A 477 15.58 -3.04 6.50
C LEU A 477 15.94 -1.56 6.29
N ARG A 478 15.01 -0.76 5.74
CA ARG A 478 15.20 0.65 5.39
C ARG A 478 15.49 1.56 6.59
N THR A 479 14.81 1.33 7.72
CA THR A 479 15.03 2.10 8.95
C THR A 479 16.28 1.61 9.69
N GLY A 480 16.73 0.38 9.44
CA GLY A 480 17.74 -0.29 10.26
C GLY A 480 17.15 -0.81 11.57
N SER A 481 15.82 -1.02 11.60
CA SER A 481 15.14 -1.42 12.82
C SER A 481 15.53 -2.84 13.28
N THR A 482 15.80 -2.99 14.57
CA THR A 482 16.13 -4.26 15.24
C THR A 482 14.97 -4.80 16.07
N GLY A 483 13.82 -4.11 16.05
CA GLY A 483 12.60 -4.60 16.68
C GLY A 483 11.34 -4.09 16.00
N TYR A 484 10.34 -4.95 15.87
CA TYR A 484 9.04 -4.58 15.31
C TYR A 484 7.93 -5.20 16.14
N HIS A 485 6.99 -4.35 16.59
CA HIS A 485 5.78 -4.82 17.25
C HIS A 485 4.54 -4.35 16.50
N GLN A 486 3.59 -5.25 16.28
CA GLN A 486 2.25 -4.83 15.86
C GLN A 486 1.37 -4.57 17.07
N TRP A 487 0.48 -3.58 16.99
CA TRP A 487 -0.16 -3.02 18.20
C TRP A 487 -1.16 -3.95 18.90
N ALA A 488 -1.56 -5.09 18.31
CA ALA A 488 -2.45 -6.02 18.99
C ALA A 488 -2.46 -7.43 18.39
N ASP A 489 -2.41 -8.40 19.30
CA ASP A 489 -2.98 -9.74 19.16
C ASP A 489 -3.67 -10.13 20.49
N HIS A 490 -4.62 -11.08 20.44
CA HIS A 490 -5.47 -11.48 21.57
C HIS A 490 -6.23 -10.35 22.27
N TRP A 491 -6.40 -9.21 21.59
CA TRP A 491 -6.99 -8.02 22.16
C TRP A 491 -8.47 -7.89 21.82
N VAL A 492 -9.33 -7.88 22.84
CA VAL A 492 -10.78 -7.85 22.73
C VAL A 492 -11.28 -6.44 23.01
N MET A 493 -12.16 -5.94 22.14
CA MET A 493 -12.87 -4.67 22.33
C MET A 493 -14.37 -4.96 22.44
N LYS A 494 -15.08 -4.12 23.21
CA LYS A 494 -16.51 -4.32 23.55
C LYS A 494 -17.41 -4.46 22.32
N ASP A 495 -17.19 -3.65 21.29
CA ASP A 495 -18.07 -3.56 20.12
C ASP A 495 -17.63 -4.46 18.95
N ASN A 496 -16.40 -4.99 19.01
CA ASN A 496 -15.89 -5.94 18.03
C ASN A 496 -14.81 -6.82 18.67
N PRO A 497 -15.19 -7.97 19.25
CA PRO A 497 -14.29 -8.77 20.07
C PRO A 497 -13.15 -9.40 19.29
N LEU A 498 -13.26 -9.52 17.96
CA LEU A 498 -12.23 -10.15 17.13
C LEU A 498 -11.39 -9.14 16.33
N ALA A 499 -11.69 -7.83 16.37
CA ALA A 499 -11.05 -6.83 15.50
C ALA A 499 -9.52 -6.84 15.54
N TRP A 500 -8.98 -7.18 16.71
CA TRP A 500 -7.57 -7.08 17.07
C TRP A 500 -7.02 -8.44 17.53
N VAL A 501 -7.66 -9.51 17.07
CA VAL A 501 -7.27 -10.89 17.31
C VAL A 501 -6.76 -11.48 16.00
N GLN A 502 -5.47 -11.82 15.95
CA GLN A 502 -4.81 -12.38 14.78
C GLN A 502 -4.62 -13.88 14.91
N THR A 503 -4.59 -14.39 16.13
CA THR A 503 -4.50 -15.80 16.41
C THR A 503 -5.49 -16.20 17.49
N LEU A 504 -5.89 -17.47 17.48
CA LEU A 504 -6.81 -18.03 18.47
C LEU A 504 -6.14 -19.22 19.14
N LEU A 505 -6.38 -19.38 20.43
CA LEU A 505 -5.90 -20.52 21.20
C LEU A 505 -7.02 -21.55 21.29
N THR A 506 -6.64 -22.82 21.21
CA THR A 506 -7.50 -23.97 21.43
C THR A 506 -6.77 -24.98 22.31
N ASP A 507 -7.46 -26.01 22.77
CA ASP A 507 -6.85 -27.11 23.53
C ASP A 507 -5.81 -27.89 22.69
N ASP A 508 -6.03 -27.96 21.37
CA ASP A 508 -5.23 -28.78 20.44
C ASP A 508 -4.12 -27.99 19.72
N GLY A 509 -4.12 -26.65 19.76
CA GLY A 509 -3.19 -25.84 18.96
C GLY A 509 -3.52 -24.36 18.87
N VAL A 510 -2.85 -23.66 17.97
CA VAL A 510 -3.12 -22.26 17.60
C VAL A 510 -3.79 -22.20 16.23
N VAL A 511 -4.89 -21.46 16.11
CA VAL A 511 -5.43 -21.09 14.79
C VAL A 511 -4.79 -19.77 14.38
N THR A 512 -3.96 -19.84 13.33
CA THR A 512 -3.32 -18.66 12.73
C THR A 512 -4.27 -17.94 11.77
N SER A 513 -3.85 -16.80 11.24
CA SER A 513 -4.60 -16.02 10.25
C SER A 513 -3.71 -15.61 9.07
N VAL A 514 -4.36 -15.23 7.97
CA VAL A 514 -3.67 -14.66 6.80
C VAL A 514 -2.74 -13.52 7.18
N THR A 515 -3.14 -12.64 8.10
CA THR A 515 -2.34 -11.49 8.53
C THR A 515 -1.10 -11.92 9.30
N ALA A 516 -1.22 -12.86 10.24
CA ALA A 516 -0.07 -13.41 10.95
C ALA A 516 0.92 -14.10 9.99
N GLU A 517 0.43 -14.90 9.04
CA GLU A 517 1.28 -15.60 8.07
C GLU A 517 1.90 -14.64 7.02
N ARG A 518 1.25 -13.51 6.69
CA ARG A 518 1.86 -12.44 5.87
C ARG A 518 3.03 -11.75 6.58
N ALA A 519 2.95 -11.56 7.90
CA ALA A 519 4.05 -11.02 8.68
C ALA A 519 5.21 -12.01 8.76
N HIS A 520 4.91 -13.31 8.93
CA HIS A 520 5.89 -14.38 8.86
C HIS A 520 6.66 -14.39 7.53
N GLU A 521 5.97 -14.26 6.39
CA GLU A 521 6.59 -14.11 5.07
C GLU A 521 7.54 -12.91 5.00
N GLY A 522 7.18 -11.79 5.65
CA GLY A 522 8.03 -10.61 5.74
C GLY A 522 9.30 -10.83 6.57
N LEU A 523 9.18 -11.52 7.71
CA LEU A 523 10.35 -11.90 8.53
C LEU A 523 11.26 -12.89 7.82
N CYS A 524 10.68 -13.82 7.04
CA CYS A 524 11.46 -14.71 6.19
C CYS A 524 12.26 -13.93 5.15
N ASP A 525 11.67 -12.95 4.48
CA ASP A 525 12.42 -12.08 3.55
C ASP A 525 13.53 -11.30 4.27
N LEU A 526 13.22 -10.72 5.43
CA LEU A 526 14.18 -9.98 6.24
C LEU A 526 15.39 -10.85 6.65
N ALA A 527 15.18 -12.15 6.88
CA ALA A 527 16.25 -13.09 7.21
C ALA A 527 17.35 -13.11 6.13
N TYR A 528 16.98 -13.15 4.85
CA TYR A 528 17.94 -13.09 3.73
C TYR A 528 18.66 -11.75 3.69
N TYR A 529 17.93 -10.66 3.93
CA TYR A 529 18.49 -9.31 3.88
C TYR A 529 19.50 -9.07 5.01
N ARG A 530 19.18 -9.45 6.25
CA ARG A 530 20.08 -9.31 7.42
C ARG A 530 21.31 -10.23 7.33
N ARG A 531 21.14 -11.44 6.80
CA ARG A 531 22.28 -12.32 6.52
C ARG A 531 23.20 -11.74 5.44
N LEU A 532 22.63 -11.13 4.39
CA LEU A 532 23.42 -10.43 3.38
C LEU A 532 24.15 -9.21 3.96
N GLU A 533 23.54 -8.45 4.87
CA GLU A 533 24.21 -7.37 5.60
C GLU A 533 25.39 -7.89 6.43
N THR A 534 25.21 -8.99 7.15
CA THR A 534 26.26 -9.62 7.95
C THR A 534 27.41 -10.12 7.07
N ALA A 535 27.09 -10.78 5.95
CA ALA A 535 28.09 -11.24 4.99
C ALA A 535 28.84 -10.06 4.35
N ARG A 536 28.13 -8.97 4.01
CA ARG A 536 28.73 -7.72 3.52
C ARG A 536 29.73 -7.15 4.51
N GLU A 537 29.40 -7.10 5.80
CA GLU A 537 30.29 -6.57 6.84
C GLU A 537 31.56 -7.40 6.97
N ARG A 538 31.43 -8.74 6.99
CA ARG A 538 32.58 -9.66 7.02
C ARG A 538 33.47 -9.52 5.79
N LEU A 539 32.87 -9.43 4.60
CA LEU A 539 33.59 -9.20 3.34
C LEU A 539 34.28 -7.82 3.33
N SER A 540 33.63 -6.79 3.87
CA SER A 540 34.20 -5.45 3.98
C SER A 540 35.40 -5.43 4.92
N ALA A 541 35.33 -6.12 6.06
CA ALA A 541 36.44 -6.28 6.99
C ALA A 541 37.61 -7.06 6.36
N ALA A 542 37.32 -7.99 5.45
CA ALA A 542 38.31 -8.73 4.68
C ALA A 542 38.82 -7.99 3.41
N GLY A 543 38.34 -6.77 3.12
CA GLY A 543 38.72 -6.03 1.91
C GLY A 543 38.26 -6.65 0.59
N HIS A 544 37.28 -7.55 0.62
CA HIS A 544 36.85 -8.32 -0.55
C HIS A 544 35.87 -7.50 -1.43
N PRO A 545 36.03 -7.47 -2.77
CA PRO A 545 35.20 -6.64 -3.67
C PRO A 545 33.70 -7.00 -3.64
N MET A 546 33.36 -8.25 -3.30
CA MET A 546 31.97 -8.70 -3.15
C MET A 546 31.18 -7.91 -2.09
N ALA A 547 31.85 -7.24 -1.14
CA ALA A 547 31.20 -6.33 -0.20
C ALA A 547 30.46 -5.18 -0.92
N ALA A 548 31.03 -4.66 -2.01
CA ALA A 548 30.41 -3.60 -2.79
C ALA A 548 29.16 -4.09 -3.54
N HIS A 549 29.19 -5.32 -4.06
CA HIS A 549 28.04 -5.95 -4.71
C HIS A 549 26.89 -6.20 -3.72
N ALA A 550 27.19 -6.78 -2.55
CA ALA A 550 26.19 -6.98 -1.50
C ALA A 550 25.57 -5.66 -1.04
N ARG A 551 26.39 -4.60 -0.87
CA ARG A 551 25.91 -3.24 -0.56
C ARG A 551 24.97 -2.71 -1.63
N ALA A 552 25.34 -2.82 -2.91
CA ALA A 552 24.54 -2.33 -4.03
C ALA A 552 23.17 -3.03 -4.09
N THR A 553 23.13 -4.35 -3.85
CA THR A 553 21.88 -5.11 -3.75
C THR A 553 20.99 -4.58 -2.63
N LEU A 554 21.53 -4.43 -1.41
CA LEU A 554 20.77 -3.93 -0.26
C LEU A 554 20.23 -2.50 -0.48
N THR A 555 21.05 -1.61 -1.05
CA THR A 555 20.62 -0.26 -1.42
C THR A 555 19.51 -0.29 -2.47
N ALA A 556 19.61 -1.16 -3.47
CA ALA A 556 18.60 -1.28 -4.52
C ALA A 556 17.23 -1.74 -4.00
N LEU A 557 17.19 -2.53 -2.92
CA LEU A 557 15.95 -3.00 -2.29
C LEU A 557 15.20 -1.88 -1.57
N THR A 558 15.91 -0.91 -0.99
CA THR A 558 15.34 0.10 -0.08
C THR A 558 15.29 1.52 -0.65
N LYS A 559 15.92 1.78 -1.80
CA LYS A 559 16.08 3.14 -2.38
C LYS A 559 14.78 3.93 -2.61
N ASN A 560 13.65 3.24 -2.82
CA ASN A 560 12.35 3.86 -3.10
C ASN A 560 11.42 3.81 -1.88
N THR A 561 11.92 3.40 -0.72
CA THR A 561 11.14 3.23 0.49
C THR A 561 11.38 4.42 1.40
N SER A 562 10.33 5.17 1.68
CA SER A 562 10.36 6.24 2.67
C SER A 562 10.38 5.68 4.10
N VAL A 563 11.01 6.43 5.01
CA VAL A 563 10.92 6.19 6.45
C VAL A 563 9.64 6.78 7.05
N GLN A 564 9.01 7.72 6.33
CA GLN A 564 7.74 8.35 6.68
C GLN A 564 6.59 7.38 6.39
N ARG A 565 5.74 7.16 7.40
CA ARG A 565 4.71 6.13 7.41
C ARG A 565 3.70 6.21 6.25
N TYR A 566 3.21 7.39 5.90
CA TYR A 566 2.17 7.56 4.87
C TYR A 566 2.72 7.34 3.47
N GLU A 567 3.91 7.89 3.19
CA GLU A 567 4.63 7.64 1.94
C GLU A 567 4.97 6.15 1.80
N PHE A 568 5.42 5.53 2.90
CA PHE A 568 5.65 4.10 2.95
C PHE A 568 4.38 3.29 2.70
N ALA A 569 3.27 3.63 3.34
CA ALA A 569 1.99 2.94 3.17
C ALA A 569 1.47 3.05 1.73
N ALA A 570 1.59 4.24 1.11
CA ALA A 570 1.25 4.45 -0.28
C ALA A 570 2.12 3.59 -1.21
N TRP A 571 3.44 3.58 -1.01
CA TRP A 571 4.36 2.72 -1.73
C TRP A 571 4.03 1.23 -1.56
N ALA A 572 3.82 0.79 -0.32
CA ALA A 572 3.55 -0.61 0.02
C ALA A 572 2.23 -1.10 -0.58
N SER A 573 1.22 -0.24 -0.69
CA SER A 573 -0.05 -0.57 -1.36
C SER A 573 0.09 -0.85 -2.86
N GLY A 574 1.16 -0.33 -3.47
CA GLY A 574 1.48 -0.56 -4.89
C GLY A 574 2.40 -1.74 -5.15
N ALA A 575 3.05 -2.29 -4.11
CA ALA A 575 3.95 -3.44 -4.20
C ALA A 575 3.16 -4.75 -4.32
N THR A 576 3.64 -5.65 -5.19
CA THR A 576 3.00 -6.93 -5.49
C THR A 576 3.81 -8.10 -4.93
N ASP A 577 3.20 -9.28 -4.76
CA ASP A 577 3.95 -10.48 -4.34
C ASP A 577 5.05 -10.87 -5.33
N THR A 578 4.85 -10.55 -6.60
CA THR A 578 5.85 -10.67 -7.65
C THR A 578 7.08 -9.80 -7.36
N ASP A 579 6.88 -8.56 -6.88
CA ASP A 579 7.97 -7.67 -6.49
C ASP A 579 8.73 -8.25 -5.28
N PHE A 580 8.02 -8.72 -4.25
CA PHE A 580 8.64 -9.33 -3.09
C PHE A 580 9.39 -10.62 -3.41
N ALA A 581 8.84 -11.48 -4.27
CA ALA A 581 9.51 -12.68 -4.74
C ALA A 581 10.81 -12.33 -5.49
N LEU A 582 10.77 -11.31 -6.34
CA LEU A 582 11.93 -10.82 -7.08
C LEU A 582 13.01 -10.24 -6.15
N TRP A 583 12.63 -9.40 -5.19
CA TRP A 583 13.53 -8.80 -4.21
C TRP A 583 14.22 -9.84 -3.34
N ARG A 584 13.45 -10.79 -2.81
CA ARG A 584 13.98 -11.91 -2.04
C ARG A 584 14.90 -12.77 -2.90
N TRP A 585 14.51 -13.10 -4.13
CA TRP A 585 15.35 -13.92 -5.01
C TRP A 585 16.68 -13.25 -5.32
N ARG A 586 16.67 -11.95 -5.61
CA ARG A 586 17.90 -11.16 -5.78
C ARG A 586 18.78 -11.22 -4.53
N ALA A 587 18.20 -11.08 -3.34
CA ALA A 587 18.95 -11.18 -2.09
C ALA A 587 19.53 -12.59 -1.85
N ALA A 588 18.78 -13.64 -2.18
CA ALA A 588 19.25 -15.03 -2.06
C ALA A 588 20.45 -15.29 -2.99
N LEU A 589 20.40 -14.82 -4.24
CA LEU A 589 21.52 -14.91 -5.18
C LEU A 589 22.75 -14.15 -4.66
N ALA A 590 22.57 -12.91 -4.19
CA ALA A 590 23.65 -12.09 -3.66
C ALA A 590 24.25 -12.70 -2.36
N LEU A 591 23.41 -13.30 -1.51
CA LEU A 591 23.84 -13.95 -0.28
C LEU A 591 24.69 -15.18 -0.57
N ARG A 592 24.25 -16.05 -1.48
CA ARG A 592 25.04 -17.24 -1.87
C ARG A 592 26.38 -16.85 -2.50
N ALA A 593 26.39 -15.84 -3.37
CA ALA A 593 27.64 -15.29 -3.92
C ALA A 593 28.58 -14.75 -2.82
N ALA A 594 28.02 -14.07 -1.82
CA ALA A 594 28.78 -13.55 -0.68
C ALA A 594 29.32 -14.68 0.23
N GLU A 595 28.53 -15.72 0.51
CA GLU A 595 28.95 -16.88 1.31
C GLU A 595 30.01 -17.72 0.58
N ASN A 596 29.88 -17.90 -0.74
CA ASN A 596 30.91 -18.53 -1.56
C ASN A 596 32.25 -17.76 -1.50
N ALA A 597 32.21 -16.42 -1.60
CA ALA A 597 33.40 -15.59 -1.48
C ALA A 597 34.03 -15.69 -0.08
N LEU A 598 33.22 -15.71 0.98
CA LEU A 598 33.70 -15.91 2.35
C LEU A 598 34.33 -17.29 2.57
N ALA A 599 33.91 -18.30 1.79
CA ALA A 599 34.50 -19.64 1.79
C ALA A 599 35.77 -19.77 0.92
N GLY A 600 36.29 -18.67 0.36
CA GLY A 600 37.48 -18.67 -0.48
C GLY A 600 37.23 -18.95 -1.97
N GLY A 601 35.96 -19.02 -2.38
CA GLY A 601 35.56 -19.09 -3.79
C GLY A 601 35.67 -17.74 -4.51
N SER A 602 35.46 -17.75 -5.82
CA SER A 602 35.51 -16.54 -6.66
C SER A 602 34.33 -15.58 -6.44
N GLY A 603 33.32 -16.00 -5.67
CA GLY A 603 32.06 -15.27 -5.53
C GLY A 603 31.18 -15.33 -6.78
N ARG A 604 31.58 -16.11 -7.80
CA ARG A 604 30.73 -16.45 -8.95
C ARG A 604 30.08 -17.79 -8.68
N GLU A 605 28.79 -17.79 -8.36
CA GLU A 605 28.00 -19.01 -8.54
C GLU A 605 27.69 -19.20 -10.02
N GLY A 606 27.54 -20.46 -10.46
CA GLY A 606 27.01 -20.74 -11.80
C GLY A 606 25.70 -19.99 -11.97
N ALA A 607 25.65 -19.07 -12.94
CA ALA A 607 24.44 -18.32 -13.24
C ALA A 607 23.35 -19.36 -13.54
N GLY A 608 22.30 -19.40 -12.72
CA GLY A 608 21.17 -20.29 -12.99
C GLY A 608 20.67 -20.06 -14.42
N GLY A 609 20.26 -21.14 -15.10
CA GLY A 609 19.86 -21.04 -16.50
C GLY A 609 18.63 -20.18 -16.74
N ALA A 610 18.37 -19.88 -18.01
CA ALA A 610 17.07 -19.39 -18.45
C ALA A 610 15.99 -20.46 -18.20
N ALA A 611 14.76 -20.03 -17.89
CA ALA A 611 13.61 -20.94 -17.97
C ALA A 611 13.42 -21.41 -19.42
N PRO A 612 12.98 -22.67 -19.66
CA PRO A 612 12.69 -23.15 -21.00
C PRO A 612 11.55 -22.36 -21.63
N GLY A 613 11.61 -22.10 -22.94
CA GLY A 613 10.57 -21.42 -23.71
C GLY A 613 11.14 -20.38 -24.67
N ARG A 614 10.26 -19.57 -25.27
CA ARG A 614 10.62 -18.43 -26.13
C ARG A 614 9.89 -17.18 -25.66
N PRO A 615 10.55 -16.01 -25.64
CA PRO A 615 9.91 -14.79 -25.20
C PRO A 615 8.85 -14.35 -26.20
N ALA A 616 7.73 -13.83 -25.70
CA ALA A 616 6.61 -13.42 -26.56
C ALA A 616 5.76 -12.31 -25.91
N LEU A 617 5.19 -11.45 -26.76
CA LEU A 617 4.12 -10.55 -26.33
C LEU A 617 2.77 -11.26 -26.32
N ARG A 618 1.96 -10.98 -25.32
CA ARG A 618 0.61 -11.52 -25.17
C ARG A 618 -0.38 -10.39 -24.95
N SER A 619 -1.55 -10.48 -25.59
CA SER A 619 -2.67 -9.61 -25.24
C SER A 619 -3.19 -10.03 -23.86
N ILE A 620 -3.46 -9.04 -23.03
CA ILE A 620 -4.28 -9.26 -21.85
C ILE A 620 -5.65 -8.71 -22.21
N ALA A 621 -6.71 -9.48 -21.97
CA ALA A 621 -8.06 -8.98 -22.16
C ALA A 621 -8.14 -7.61 -21.45
N PRO A 622 -8.55 -6.54 -22.15
CA PRO A 622 -8.65 -5.25 -21.51
C PRO A 622 -9.53 -5.45 -20.29
N ARG A 623 -9.08 -5.00 -19.11
CA ARG A 623 -10.04 -4.78 -18.02
C ARG A 623 -11.19 -4.05 -18.71
N ARG A 624 -12.42 -4.54 -18.63
CA ARG A 624 -13.58 -3.66 -18.70
C ARG A 624 -13.47 -2.75 -17.49
N GLN A 625 -12.47 -1.86 -17.48
CA GLN A 625 -12.66 -0.54 -16.94
C GLN A 625 -13.90 -0.10 -17.66
N GLY A 626 -15.00 0.06 -16.91
CA GLY A 626 -16.17 0.74 -17.45
C GLY A 626 -15.63 1.94 -18.20
N GLU A 627 -15.98 2.01 -19.48
CA GLU A 627 -15.54 3.04 -20.40
C GLU A 627 -15.29 4.36 -19.66
N VAL A 628 -14.02 4.73 -19.53
CA VAL A 628 -13.69 6.14 -19.47
C VAL A 628 -12.76 6.48 -20.64
N PRO A 629 -13.22 6.35 -21.90
CA PRO A 629 -13.08 7.48 -22.78
C PRO A 629 -14.09 8.51 -22.28
N ARG A 630 -13.67 9.44 -21.44
CA ARG A 630 -14.38 10.72 -21.41
C ARG A 630 -13.42 11.71 -22.03
N HIS A 631 -13.62 11.82 -23.35
CA HIS A 631 -13.46 12.99 -24.21
C HIS A 631 -12.73 14.15 -23.56
N ASP A 632 -11.75 14.73 -24.26
CA ASP A 632 -11.14 16.02 -23.90
C ASP A 632 -12.24 16.96 -23.37
N ARG A 633 -12.22 17.25 -22.08
CA ARG A 633 -13.23 18.08 -21.44
C ARG A 633 -12.84 19.52 -21.74
N MET A 634 -13.62 20.19 -22.59
CA MET A 634 -13.35 21.55 -23.01
C MET A 634 -14.34 22.50 -22.33
N VAL A 635 -13.82 23.60 -21.78
CA VAL A 635 -14.61 24.72 -21.28
C VAL A 635 -14.06 26.00 -21.89
N HIS A 636 -14.97 26.95 -22.14
CA HIS A 636 -14.62 28.22 -22.74
C HIS A 636 -14.51 29.29 -21.65
N ALA A 637 -13.35 29.95 -21.53
CA ALA A 637 -13.27 31.22 -20.84
C ALA A 637 -13.98 32.25 -21.72
N VAL A 638 -15.17 32.69 -21.32
CA VAL A 638 -15.96 33.66 -22.09
C VAL A 638 -15.46 35.08 -21.82
N TYR A 639 -15.24 35.85 -22.88
CA TYR A 639 -14.88 37.26 -22.75
C TYR A 639 -16.03 38.09 -22.16
N ALA A 640 -15.82 38.63 -20.96
CA ALA A 640 -16.73 39.55 -20.29
C ALA A 640 -16.61 40.95 -20.92
N ARG A 641 -17.66 41.38 -21.62
CA ARG A 641 -17.71 42.70 -22.28
C ARG A 641 -17.92 43.84 -21.29
N GLU A 642 -18.59 43.54 -20.18
CA GLU A 642 -18.84 44.45 -19.08
C GLU A 642 -17.92 44.07 -17.91
N PRO A 643 -17.54 45.03 -17.04
CA PRO A 643 -16.77 44.72 -15.84
C PRO A 643 -17.52 43.72 -14.95
N VAL A 644 -16.88 42.59 -14.67
CA VAL A 644 -17.40 41.59 -13.72
C VAL A 644 -17.16 42.10 -12.30
N ARG A 645 -18.22 42.18 -11.51
CA ARG A 645 -18.16 42.46 -10.08
C ARG A 645 -17.92 41.14 -9.35
N VAL A 646 -17.16 41.19 -8.25
CA VAL A 646 -16.86 40.02 -7.42
C VAL A 646 -17.67 40.16 -6.14
N ASP A 647 -18.98 40.03 -6.25
CA ASP A 647 -19.96 40.26 -5.18
C ASP A 647 -20.80 39.02 -4.88
N ALA A 648 -20.56 37.94 -5.61
CA ALA A 648 -21.24 36.66 -5.53
C ALA A 648 -22.74 36.72 -5.85
N THR A 649 -23.22 37.71 -6.61
CA THR A 649 -24.61 37.73 -7.10
C THR A 649 -24.77 37.02 -8.44
N ALA A 650 -23.70 36.89 -9.24
CA ALA A 650 -23.71 36.30 -10.57
C ALA A 650 -24.70 36.95 -11.56
N ASP A 651 -24.89 38.26 -11.43
CA ASP A 651 -25.84 39.02 -12.27
C ASP A 651 -25.27 39.30 -13.67
N GLU A 652 -23.95 39.16 -13.88
CA GLU A 652 -23.35 39.52 -15.16
C GLU A 652 -23.71 38.56 -16.30
N PRO A 653 -23.96 39.10 -17.52
CA PRO A 653 -24.32 38.29 -18.69
C PRO A 653 -23.31 37.20 -19.05
N CYS A 654 -22.03 37.37 -18.69
CA CYS A 654 -20.99 36.37 -18.97
C CYS A 654 -21.26 35.03 -18.27
N TRP A 655 -21.95 35.02 -17.12
CA TRP A 655 -22.28 33.82 -16.37
C TRP A 655 -23.41 32.99 -17.00
N LEU A 656 -24.19 33.58 -17.90
CA LEU A 656 -25.28 32.92 -18.61
C LEU A 656 -24.82 32.19 -19.89
N ALA A 657 -23.54 32.34 -20.28
CA ALA A 657 -23.02 31.78 -21.53
C ALA A 657 -23.04 30.23 -21.56
N SER A 658 -23.39 29.68 -22.72
CA SER A 658 -23.45 28.23 -22.97
C SER A 658 -22.08 27.70 -23.45
N GLY A 659 -21.24 27.29 -22.51
CA GLY A 659 -19.91 26.73 -22.82
C GLY A 659 -18.84 27.06 -21.79
N ASN A 660 -19.09 28.03 -20.90
CA ASN A 660 -18.17 28.36 -19.82
C ASN A 660 -18.33 27.53 -18.56
N LEU A 661 -19.23 26.54 -18.55
CA LEU A 661 -19.51 25.70 -17.40
C LEU A 661 -18.60 24.47 -17.38
N ALA A 662 -17.72 24.41 -16.37
CA ALA A 662 -17.07 23.19 -15.91
C ALA A 662 -17.91 22.55 -14.80
N GLY A 663 -18.87 21.68 -15.16
CA GLY A 663 -19.74 21.00 -14.19
C GLY A 663 -20.48 19.78 -14.76
N PRO A 664 -21.24 19.03 -13.94
CA PRO A 664 -21.02 18.80 -12.50
C PRO A 664 -19.66 18.15 -12.25
N LEU A 665 -19.01 18.48 -11.12
CA LEU A 665 -17.79 17.81 -10.69
C LEU A 665 -18.10 16.35 -10.33
N TRP A 666 -17.18 15.46 -10.67
CA TRP A 666 -17.36 14.03 -10.47
C TRP A 666 -16.22 13.43 -9.64
N TRP A 667 -16.46 12.26 -9.06
CA TRP A 667 -15.47 11.55 -8.26
C TRP A 667 -14.14 11.38 -9.00
N THR A 668 -13.01 11.38 -8.27
CA THR A 668 -11.72 10.93 -8.80
C THR A 668 -11.82 9.50 -9.34
N ALA A 669 -10.93 9.11 -10.25
CA ALA A 669 -11.01 7.78 -10.87
C ALA A 669 -10.84 6.66 -9.83
N ALA A 670 -9.99 6.84 -8.81
CA ALA A 670 -9.87 5.89 -7.70
C ALA A 670 -11.17 5.75 -6.90
N LYS A 671 -11.84 6.86 -6.59
CA LYS A 671 -13.11 6.85 -5.86
C LYS A 671 -14.24 6.27 -6.69
N GLU A 672 -14.28 6.58 -7.98
CA GLU A 672 -15.24 5.99 -8.91
C GLU A 672 -15.03 4.48 -9.04
N ARG A 673 -13.80 4.01 -9.23
CA ARG A 673 -13.49 2.57 -9.26
C ARG A 673 -13.86 1.90 -7.96
N TYR A 674 -13.61 2.55 -6.82
CA TYR A 674 -14.06 2.05 -5.53
C TYR A 674 -15.58 1.88 -5.47
N MET A 675 -16.36 2.84 -5.97
CA MET A 675 -17.83 2.71 -5.97
C MET A 675 -18.35 1.73 -7.03
N ARG A 676 -17.74 1.68 -8.21
CA ARG A 676 -18.06 0.68 -9.25
C ARG A 676 -17.70 -0.74 -8.81
N ALA A 677 -16.66 -0.89 -8.00
CA ALA A 677 -16.30 -2.16 -7.39
C ALA A 677 -17.32 -2.61 -6.32
N LYS A 678 -18.09 -1.67 -5.77
CA LYS A 678 -19.18 -1.94 -4.82
C LYS A 678 -20.53 -2.14 -5.47
N ALA A 679 -20.74 -1.54 -6.64
CA ALA A 679 -21.96 -1.69 -7.39
C ALA A 679 -21.99 -3.06 -8.06
N GLY A 680 -23.00 -3.87 -7.79
CA GLY A 680 -23.18 -5.18 -8.40
C GLY A 680 -23.59 -5.11 -9.88
N SER A 681 -24.04 -3.94 -10.35
CA SER A 681 -24.32 -3.66 -11.77
C SER A 681 -24.10 -2.18 -12.15
N VAL A 682 -24.19 -1.87 -13.45
CA VAL A 682 -24.13 -0.49 -13.95
C VAL A 682 -25.35 0.33 -13.49
N GLU A 683 -26.51 -0.32 -13.36
CA GLU A 683 -27.76 0.26 -12.88
C GLU A 683 -27.65 0.61 -11.40
N GLU A 684 -27.06 -0.25 -10.59
CA GLU A 684 -26.81 0.02 -9.17
C GLU A 684 -25.80 1.17 -8.99
N PHE A 685 -24.71 1.18 -9.78
CA PHE A 685 -23.77 2.31 -9.77
C PHE A 685 -24.45 3.63 -10.15
N LYS A 686 -25.39 3.61 -11.11
CA LYS A 686 -26.20 4.78 -11.49
C LYS A 686 -27.18 5.19 -10.41
N ALA A 687 -27.62 4.26 -9.56
CA ALA A 687 -28.52 4.50 -8.43
C ALA A 687 -27.78 4.94 -7.15
N MET A 688 -26.46 4.75 -7.05
CA MET A 688 -25.65 5.26 -5.94
C MET A 688 -25.67 6.78 -5.89
N ASN A 689 -25.66 7.34 -4.67
CA ASN A 689 -25.68 8.78 -4.46
C ASN A 689 -24.58 9.49 -5.26
N ALA A 690 -25.00 10.39 -6.15
CA ALA A 690 -24.11 11.30 -6.84
C ALA A 690 -23.30 12.14 -5.82
N PRO A 691 -22.08 12.57 -6.16
CA PRO A 691 -21.34 13.48 -5.29
C PRO A 691 -22.14 14.77 -5.06
N SER A 692 -21.83 15.46 -3.96
CA SER A 692 -22.39 16.78 -3.70
C SER A 692 -22.12 17.69 -4.90
N TYR A 693 -23.17 18.34 -5.41
CA TYR A 693 -23.06 19.18 -6.58
C TYR A 693 -21.98 20.25 -6.39
N GLY A 694 -21.11 20.35 -7.38
CA GLY A 694 -20.12 21.41 -7.54
C GLY A 694 -20.00 21.71 -9.02
N ALA A 695 -19.76 22.97 -9.36
CA ALA A 695 -19.42 23.41 -10.69
C ALA A 695 -18.68 24.75 -10.62
N ALA A 696 -17.94 25.07 -11.66
CA ALA A 696 -17.40 26.41 -11.88
C ALA A 696 -17.73 26.91 -13.27
N ARG A 697 -18.03 28.20 -13.40
CA ARG A 697 -18.04 28.91 -14.69
C ARG A 697 -16.81 29.78 -14.81
N ILE A 698 -16.26 29.92 -16.02
CA ILE A 698 -15.02 30.66 -16.26
C ILE A 698 -15.26 31.80 -17.26
N ALA A 699 -14.92 33.01 -16.86
CA ALA A 699 -14.92 34.18 -17.73
C ALA A 699 -13.56 34.86 -17.66
N TYR A 700 -13.30 35.78 -18.59
CA TYR A 700 -12.09 36.58 -18.57
C TYR A 700 -12.35 37.98 -19.12
N GLY A 701 -11.53 38.93 -18.69
CA GLY A 701 -11.58 40.30 -19.22
C GLY A 701 -10.18 40.87 -19.39
N GLN A 702 -10.09 42.18 -19.59
CA GLN A 702 -8.81 42.87 -19.75
C GLN A 702 -7.90 42.77 -18.52
N LYS A 703 -8.47 42.55 -17.32
CA LYS A 703 -7.72 42.56 -16.06
C LYS A 703 -7.34 41.18 -15.51
N GLY A 704 -8.06 40.13 -15.86
CA GLY A 704 -7.81 38.79 -15.32
C GLY A 704 -8.88 37.75 -15.68
N LEU A 705 -8.73 36.58 -15.05
CA LEU A 705 -9.68 35.49 -15.03
C LEU A 705 -10.72 35.68 -13.93
N TYR A 706 -11.94 35.25 -14.20
CA TYR A 706 -13.04 35.23 -13.25
C TYR A 706 -13.61 33.81 -13.16
N PHE A 707 -13.89 33.36 -11.95
CA PHE A 707 -14.53 32.08 -11.70
C PHE A 707 -15.81 32.30 -10.91
N LEU A 708 -16.90 31.67 -11.34
CA LEU A 708 -18.14 31.58 -10.59
C LEU A 708 -18.36 30.14 -10.15
N VAL A 709 -18.13 29.86 -8.88
CA VAL A 709 -18.34 28.55 -8.26
C VAL A 709 -19.77 28.45 -7.77
N THR A 710 -20.37 27.28 -7.89
CA THR A 710 -21.61 26.94 -7.20
C THR A 710 -21.50 25.54 -6.61
N CYS A 711 -21.69 25.42 -5.30
CA CYS A 711 -21.57 24.18 -4.55
C CYS A 711 -22.75 23.97 -3.60
N ASN A 712 -23.16 22.71 -3.42
CA ASN A 712 -24.17 22.31 -2.43
C ASN A 712 -23.55 21.73 -1.16
N HIS A 713 -24.36 21.69 -0.10
CA HIS A 713 -24.12 21.05 1.20
C HIS A 713 -22.97 21.65 2.04
N SER A 714 -22.47 22.83 1.66
CA SER A 714 -21.42 23.56 2.39
C SER A 714 -21.85 25.02 2.54
N THR A 715 -21.72 25.59 3.73
CA THR A 715 -21.94 27.02 4.00
C THR A 715 -20.75 27.59 4.76
N GLU A 716 -20.63 28.91 4.85
CA GLU A 716 -19.54 29.52 5.63
C GLU A 716 -19.55 29.08 7.11
N ALA A 717 -20.74 28.82 7.66
CA ALA A 717 -20.91 28.38 9.05
C ALA A 717 -20.62 26.88 9.27
N SER A 718 -20.83 26.03 8.26
CA SER A 718 -20.65 24.57 8.38
C SER A 718 -19.37 24.03 7.74
N ALA A 719 -18.68 24.84 6.94
CA ALA A 719 -17.48 24.45 6.23
C ALA A 719 -16.26 24.34 7.16
N ARG A 720 -15.41 23.34 6.90
CA ARG A 720 -14.06 23.28 7.46
C ARG A 720 -13.22 24.37 6.79
N CYS A 721 -12.90 25.45 7.51
CA CYS A 721 -12.09 26.56 6.98
C CYS A 721 -11.12 27.05 8.07
N ASN A 722 -10.01 26.32 8.23
CA ASN A 722 -9.04 26.50 9.30
C ASN A 722 -7.80 27.29 8.88
N HIS A 723 -7.59 27.50 7.58
CA HIS A 723 -6.36 28.09 7.05
C HIS A 723 -6.55 29.56 6.64
N ALA A 724 -5.45 30.32 6.69
CA ALA A 724 -5.40 31.74 6.32
C ALA A 724 -4.99 31.94 4.84
N ASP A 725 -4.94 33.19 4.38
CA ASP A 725 -4.40 33.51 3.05
C ASP A 725 -2.92 33.07 2.95
N ASP A 726 -2.53 32.61 1.76
CA ASP A 726 -1.20 32.11 1.38
C ASP A 726 -0.71 30.86 2.15
N ASP A 727 -1.57 30.21 2.93
CA ASP A 727 -1.24 28.95 3.62
C ASP A 727 -1.07 27.80 2.59
N PRO A 728 0.09 27.10 2.58
CA PRO A 728 0.32 26.00 1.64
C PRO A 728 -0.65 24.83 1.83
N ASP A 729 -1.24 24.68 3.01
CA ASP A 729 -2.12 23.56 3.39
C ASP A 729 -3.62 23.89 3.35
N LEU A 730 -3.97 25.02 2.71
CA LEU A 730 -5.37 25.43 2.51
C LEU A 730 -6.24 24.38 1.79
N TRP A 731 -5.63 23.40 1.11
CA TRP A 731 -6.31 22.25 0.51
C TRP A 731 -6.97 21.31 1.53
N GLU A 732 -6.63 21.38 2.82
CA GLU A 732 -7.30 20.62 3.87
C GLU A 732 -8.66 21.21 4.31
N ASP A 733 -8.98 22.41 3.83
CA ASP A 733 -10.27 23.04 4.04
C ASP A 733 -11.33 22.48 3.06
N ASP A 734 -12.59 22.87 3.26
CA ASP A 734 -13.58 22.78 2.20
C ASP A 734 -13.26 23.90 1.19
N CYS A 735 -12.71 23.52 0.04
CA CYS A 735 -12.20 24.47 -0.94
C CYS A 735 -12.40 24.01 -2.39
N MET A 736 -12.27 25.00 -3.28
CA MET A 736 -12.16 24.80 -4.72
C MET A 736 -10.72 24.95 -5.16
N GLU A 737 -10.31 24.11 -6.09
CA GLU A 737 -8.97 24.16 -6.69
C GLU A 737 -9.04 24.28 -8.20
N PHE A 738 -8.22 25.16 -8.76
CA PHE A 738 -8.12 25.42 -10.18
C PHE A 738 -6.68 25.19 -10.62
N PHE A 739 -6.47 24.20 -11.49
CA PHE A 739 -5.17 23.93 -12.10
C PHE A 739 -5.19 24.39 -13.53
N PHE A 740 -4.20 25.18 -13.97
CA PHE A 740 -4.11 25.57 -15.37
C PHE A 740 -2.67 25.82 -15.82
N GLN A 741 -2.43 25.59 -17.11
CA GLN A 741 -1.11 25.63 -17.73
C GLN A 741 -1.24 25.95 -19.22
N ALA A 742 -0.46 26.91 -19.73
CA ALA A 742 -0.41 27.18 -21.17
C ALA A 742 0.16 25.97 -21.95
N VAL A 743 -0.37 25.69 -23.14
CA VAL A 743 0.15 24.62 -24.01
C VAL A 743 1.39 25.12 -24.77
N ALA A 744 2.48 25.34 -24.05
CA ALA A 744 3.78 25.75 -24.57
C ALA A 744 4.91 24.96 -23.89
N PRO A 745 6.05 24.71 -24.56
CA PRO A 745 7.19 24.06 -23.94
C PRO A 745 7.63 24.81 -22.67
N GLN A 746 7.77 24.10 -21.55
CA GLN A 746 8.22 24.63 -20.25
C GLN A 746 7.29 25.67 -19.59
N ALA A 747 6.02 25.76 -20.00
CA ALA A 747 5.06 26.62 -19.31
C ALA A 747 4.85 26.16 -17.84
N PRO A 748 4.90 27.06 -16.85
CA PRO A 748 4.65 26.69 -15.45
C PRO A 748 3.19 26.24 -15.25
N THR A 749 2.98 25.35 -14.28
CA THR A 749 1.63 25.01 -13.81
C THR A 749 1.23 25.93 -12.67
N TYR A 750 0.06 26.55 -12.79
CA TYR A 750 -0.55 27.31 -11.71
C TYR A 750 -1.66 26.51 -11.04
N GLN A 751 -1.74 26.60 -9.71
CA GLN A 751 -2.79 26.02 -8.86
C GLN A 751 -3.33 27.11 -7.95
N LEU A 752 -4.58 27.52 -8.15
CA LEU A 752 -5.29 28.43 -7.25
C LEU A 752 -6.22 27.62 -6.35
N ILE A 753 -6.10 27.80 -5.04
CA ILE A 753 -6.95 27.16 -4.03
C ILE A 753 -7.72 28.26 -3.31
N VAL A 754 -9.05 28.12 -3.19
CA VAL A 754 -9.92 29.09 -2.50
C VAL A 754 -10.93 28.35 -1.61
N ASN A 755 -10.90 28.59 -0.30
CA ASN A 755 -11.84 27.98 0.65
C ASN A 755 -13.18 28.74 0.71
N VAL A 756 -14.18 28.18 1.41
CA VAL A 756 -15.53 28.79 1.51
C VAL A 756 -15.51 30.22 2.08
N LYS A 757 -14.56 30.54 2.98
CA LYS A 757 -14.38 31.89 3.56
C LYS A 757 -13.61 32.86 2.66
N GLY A 758 -13.30 32.45 1.43
CA GLY A 758 -12.56 33.27 0.47
C GLY A 758 -11.08 33.42 0.80
N ARG A 759 -10.52 32.59 1.69
CA ARG A 759 -9.07 32.51 1.89
C ARG A 759 -8.45 31.79 0.70
N ARG A 760 -7.29 32.25 0.23
CA ARG A 760 -6.68 31.73 -0.99
C ARG A 760 -5.19 31.53 -0.90
N VAL A 761 -4.69 30.61 -1.72
CA VAL A 761 -3.27 30.47 -2.04
C VAL A 761 -3.11 30.19 -3.54
N LEU A 762 -2.16 30.87 -4.17
CA LEU A 762 -1.73 30.57 -5.55
C LEU A 762 -0.39 29.83 -5.46
N LYS A 763 -0.24 28.74 -6.19
CA LYS A 763 1.00 27.98 -6.31
C LYS A 763 1.48 27.98 -7.75
N ARG A 764 2.79 28.10 -7.95
CA ARG A 764 3.50 27.93 -9.22
C ARG A 764 4.42 26.72 -9.10
N ASP A 765 4.22 25.71 -9.95
CA ASP A 765 4.97 24.45 -9.95
C ASP A 765 5.14 23.87 -8.53
N ILE A 766 4.03 23.84 -7.76
CA ILE A 766 3.89 23.40 -6.35
C ILE A 766 4.26 24.42 -5.27
N ARG A 767 4.97 25.51 -5.59
CA ARG A 767 5.43 26.48 -4.59
C ARG A 767 4.41 27.61 -4.41
N PRO A 768 3.99 27.95 -3.18
CA PRO A 768 3.18 29.13 -2.93
C PRO A 768 3.84 30.40 -3.48
N VAL A 769 3.06 31.23 -4.16
CA VAL A 769 3.43 32.58 -4.61
C VAL A 769 2.44 33.58 -4.02
N PRO A 770 2.87 34.82 -3.66
CA PRO A 770 2.01 35.78 -2.97
C PRO A 770 0.74 36.12 -3.78
N THR A 771 -0.43 36.02 -3.15
CA THR A 771 -1.72 36.39 -3.76
C THR A 771 -1.99 37.90 -3.62
N ARG A 772 -1.29 38.72 -4.41
CA ARG A 772 -1.30 40.18 -4.21
C ARG A 772 -2.64 40.85 -4.50
N ALA A 773 -3.37 40.40 -5.53
CA ALA A 773 -4.63 41.03 -5.95
C ALA A 773 -5.75 40.03 -6.29
N VAL A 774 -5.59 38.76 -5.90
CA VAL A 774 -6.66 37.76 -5.97
C VAL A 774 -7.75 38.09 -4.96
N THR A 775 -9.01 38.15 -5.41
CA THR A 775 -10.17 38.38 -4.54
C THR A 775 -11.18 37.25 -4.68
N ALA A 776 -11.89 36.95 -3.60
CA ALA A 776 -12.96 35.96 -3.57
C ALA A 776 -14.08 36.42 -2.64
N THR A 777 -15.32 36.38 -3.12
CA THR A 777 -16.52 36.72 -2.35
C THR A 777 -17.47 35.55 -2.38
N THR A 778 -18.06 35.21 -1.24
CA THR A 778 -18.97 34.06 -1.08
C THR A 778 -20.36 34.53 -0.67
N SER A 779 -21.40 33.93 -1.26
CA SER A 779 -22.81 34.13 -0.87
C SER A 779 -23.53 32.78 -0.72
N PRO A 780 -24.54 32.67 0.16
CA PRO A 780 -25.36 31.47 0.26
C PRO A 780 -26.29 31.32 -0.96
N VAL A 781 -26.49 30.09 -1.44
CA VAL A 781 -27.32 29.83 -2.65
C VAL A 781 -28.71 29.29 -2.32
N ASN A 782 -28.85 28.55 -1.21
CA ASN A 782 -30.14 27.98 -0.81
C ASN A 782 -30.19 27.70 0.71
N PRO A 783 -31.41 27.63 1.30
CA PRO A 783 -31.59 27.30 2.72
C PRO A 783 -31.14 25.88 3.10
N SER A 784 -31.08 24.95 2.15
CA SER A 784 -30.65 23.56 2.34
C SER A 784 -29.14 23.37 2.50
N GLY A 785 -28.36 24.46 2.45
CA GLY A 785 -26.91 24.45 2.52
C GLY A 785 -26.27 24.41 1.13
N GLY A 786 -25.47 25.43 0.84
CA GLY A 786 -24.76 25.60 -0.43
C GLY A 786 -24.25 27.04 -0.55
N TYR A 787 -23.17 27.23 -1.31
CA TYR A 787 -22.56 28.53 -1.52
C TYR A 787 -22.24 28.76 -2.99
N ARG A 788 -22.24 30.05 -3.34
CA ARG A 788 -21.75 30.59 -4.59
C ARG A 788 -20.54 31.43 -4.24
N GLN A 789 -19.50 31.34 -5.05
CA GLN A 789 -18.30 32.11 -4.83
C GLN A 789 -17.82 32.69 -6.16
N GLU A 790 -17.64 34.00 -6.20
CA GLU A 790 -16.98 34.68 -7.31
C GLU A 790 -15.54 34.93 -6.94
N ILE A 791 -14.63 34.61 -7.86
CA ILE A 791 -13.18 34.69 -7.67
C ILE A 791 -12.60 35.46 -8.84
N PHE A 792 -11.73 36.43 -8.55
CA PHE A 792 -10.96 37.16 -9.54
C PHE A 792 -9.47 36.86 -9.38
N LEU A 793 -8.82 36.51 -10.49
CA LEU A 793 -7.40 36.21 -10.60
C LEU A 793 -6.75 37.14 -11.65
N PRO A 794 -5.93 38.11 -11.25
CA PRO A 794 -5.27 39.04 -12.16
C PRO A 794 -4.29 38.38 -13.14
N TRP A 795 -4.14 38.94 -14.33
CA TRP A 795 -3.13 38.48 -15.30
C TRP A 795 -1.69 38.62 -14.78
N ALA A 796 -1.40 39.68 -14.02
CA ALA A 796 -0.09 39.93 -13.45
C ALA A 796 0.34 38.84 -12.44
N ASP A 797 -0.61 38.22 -11.73
CA ASP A 797 -0.32 37.10 -10.81
C ASP A 797 0.00 35.80 -11.57
N LEU A 798 -0.22 35.78 -12.89
CA LEU A 798 0.15 34.72 -13.82
C LEU A 798 1.33 35.09 -14.74
N ASP A 799 2.07 36.15 -14.40
CA ASP A 799 3.17 36.68 -15.21
C ASP A 799 2.74 37.08 -16.65
N LEU A 800 1.51 37.59 -16.81
CA LEU A 800 0.97 38.06 -18.09
C LEU A 800 0.62 39.55 -18.05
N ASP A 801 0.99 40.29 -19.11
CA ASP A 801 0.68 41.72 -19.27
C ASP A 801 -0.77 41.98 -19.71
N GLY A 802 -1.50 40.94 -20.10
CA GLY A 802 -2.88 41.03 -20.59
C GLY A 802 -3.48 39.66 -20.90
N PRO A 803 -4.75 39.63 -21.36
CA PRO A 803 -5.41 38.37 -21.67
C PRO A 803 -4.74 37.63 -22.83
N PRO A 804 -4.75 36.28 -22.83
CA PRO A 804 -4.34 35.50 -23.99
C PRO A 804 -5.15 35.86 -25.25
N ALA A 805 -4.53 35.69 -26.42
CA ALA A 805 -5.21 35.91 -27.69
C ALA A 805 -6.42 34.97 -27.84
N PRO A 806 -7.54 35.41 -28.44
CA PRO A 806 -8.67 34.54 -28.77
C PRO A 806 -8.24 33.26 -29.50
N GLY A 807 -8.80 32.12 -29.09
CA GLY A 807 -8.43 30.79 -29.61
C GLY A 807 -7.24 30.14 -28.90
N THR A 808 -6.57 30.84 -27.98
CA THR A 808 -5.51 30.24 -27.14
C THR A 808 -6.09 29.13 -26.27
N VAL A 809 -5.36 28.02 -26.14
CA VAL A 809 -5.75 26.86 -25.35
C VAL A 809 -4.80 26.65 -24.19
N TRP A 810 -5.35 26.53 -22.98
CA TRP A 810 -4.64 26.09 -21.79
C TRP A 810 -5.15 24.72 -21.36
N ARG A 811 -4.33 23.96 -20.64
CA ARG A 811 -4.80 22.82 -19.85
C ARG A 811 -5.55 23.35 -18.63
N LEU A 812 -6.58 22.64 -18.20
CA LEU A 812 -7.40 23.01 -17.05
C LEU A 812 -7.83 21.78 -16.24
N ASN A 813 -7.89 21.95 -14.92
CA ASN A 813 -8.76 21.17 -14.06
C ASN A 813 -9.46 22.05 -13.04
N VAL A 814 -10.69 21.66 -12.67
CA VAL A 814 -11.48 22.28 -11.61
C VAL A 814 -11.80 21.18 -10.60
N CYS A 815 -11.39 21.35 -9.35
CA CYS A 815 -11.55 20.35 -8.31
C CYS A 815 -12.21 20.95 -7.07
N ARG A 816 -12.78 20.09 -6.25
CA ARG A 816 -13.40 20.42 -4.97
C ARG A 816 -12.91 19.44 -3.93
N GLU A 817 -12.22 19.98 -2.94
CA GLU A 817 -11.95 19.36 -1.64
C GLU A 817 -13.19 19.62 -0.77
N PHE A 818 -13.93 18.57 -0.43
CA PHE A 818 -15.08 18.68 0.46
C PHE A 818 -14.84 17.80 1.68
N ASN A 819 -13.84 18.20 2.45
CA ASN A 819 -13.28 17.52 3.59
C ASN A 819 -14.31 17.24 4.70
N SER A 820 -15.25 18.16 4.93
CA SER A 820 -16.36 17.98 5.88
C SER A 820 -17.25 16.77 5.54
N TRP A 821 -17.28 16.34 4.28
CA TRP A 821 -18.04 15.19 3.80
C TRP A 821 -17.17 14.08 3.21
N SER A 822 -15.85 14.17 3.35
CA SER A 822 -14.88 13.23 2.77
C SER A 822 -15.09 12.98 1.27
N GLN A 823 -15.33 14.05 0.50
CA GLN A 823 -15.51 13.97 -0.95
C GLN A 823 -14.41 14.70 -1.70
N LEU A 824 -13.81 13.99 -2.66
CA LEU A 824 -12.87 14.54 -3.63
C LEU A 824 -13.52 14.46 -5.00
N THR A 825 -13.80 15.61 -5.60
CA THR A 825 -14.43 15.68 -6.92
C THR A 825 -13.67 16.61 -7.85
N CYS A 826 -13.68 16.29 -9.13
CA CYS A 826 -12.95 17.00 -10.16
C CYS A 826 -13.72 17.00 -11.47
N TRP A 827 -13.53 18.04 -12.26
CA TRP A 827 -14.12 18.17 -13.58
C TRP A 827 -13.34 17.33 -14.58
N SER A 828 -12.01 17.48 -14.64
CA SER A 828 -11.17 16.58 -15.40
C SER A 828 -10.67 15.47 -14.49
N GLN A 829 -11.10 14.24 -14.75
CA GLN A 829 -10.89 13.14 -13.82
C GLN A 829 -9.39 12.82 -13.68
N VAL A 830 -8.91 12.85 -12.45
CA VAL A 830 -7.54 12.45 -12.07
C VAL A 830 -7.60 11.16 -11.25
N GLU A 831 -6.46 10.50 -11.12
CA GLU A 831 -6.39 9.18 -10.51
C GLU A 831 -6.75 9.22 -9.02
N GLN A 832 -5.97 9.95 -8.21
CA GLN A 832 -6.15 10.03 -6.76
C GLN A 832 -5.88 11.43 -6.21
N GLN A 833 -4.77 12.05 -6.59
CA GLN A 833 -4.40 13.41 -6.20
C GLN A 833 -4.86 14.42 -7.26
N PHE A 834 -5.27 15.62 -6.82
CA PHE A 834 -5.61 16.72 -7.73
C PHE A 834 -4.40 17.24 -8.50
N GLY A 835 -4.67 17.74 -9.70
CA GLY A 835 -3.67 18.12 -10.67
C GLY A 835 -4.29 18.34 -12.04
N LEU A 836 -3.46 18.58 -13.06
CA LEU A 836 -3.92 18.68 -14.43
C LEU A 836 -4.38 17.31 -14.95
N GLY A 837 -5.64 17.23 -15.39
CA GLY A 837 -6.17 16.10 -16.17
C GLY A 837 -6.01 16.31 -17.69
N ASN A 838 -7.00 15.80 -18.44
CA ASN A 838 -7.15 16.01 -19.88
C ASN A 838 -8.12 17.18 -20.20
N GLY A 839 -8.35 18.08 -19.23
CA GLY A 839 -9.23 19.23 -19.43
C GLY A 839 -8.52 20.35 -20.18
N MET A 840 -9.29 21.08 -20.99
CA MET A 840 -8.82 22.21 -21.78
C MET A 840 -9.69 23.45 -21.50
N LEU A 841 -9.03 24.60 -21.35
CA LEU A 841 -9.62 25.93 -21.28
C LEU A 841 -9.33 26.64 -22.60
N VAL A 842 -10.38 27.06 -23.31
CA VAL A 842 -10.25 27.84 -24.55
C VAL A 842 -10.63 29.28 -24.28
N PHE A 843 -9.77 30.22 -24.64
CA PHE A 843 -10.08 31.65 -24.53
C PHE A 843 -10.94 32.09 -25.71
N ASP A 844 -12.22 32.34 -25.47
CA ASP A 844 -13.13 32.82 -26.50
C ASP A 844 -12.94 34.31 -26.74
N GLY A 845 -12.72 34.71 -27.99
CA GLY A 845 -12.79 36.13 -28.35
C GLY A 845 -14.16 36.76 -28.06
N PRO A 846 -14.28 38.10 -28.16
CA PRO A 846 -15.59 38.76 -28.07
C PRO A 846 -16.56 38.10 -29.05
N ALA A 847 -17.69 37.63 -28.53
CA ALA A 847 -18.50 36.63 -29.22
C ALA A 847 -18.74 36.94 -30.72
N GLY A 848 -18.51 35.94 -31.59
CA GLY A 848 -18.89 35.88 -33.00
C GLY A 848 -20.27 35.24 -33.23
N ALA A 849 -20.77 35.19 -34.46
CA ALA A 849 -22.14 34.70 -34.76
C ALA A 849 -22.35 33.19 -34.49
N VAL A 850 -21.26 32.42 -34.44
CA VAL A 850 -21.20 30.97 -34.28
C VAL A 850 -20.12 30.61 -33.23
N SER A 851 -20.32 29.53 -32.48
CA SER A 851 -19.30 28.89 -31.62
C SER A 851 -19.32 27.37 -31.77
N LEU A 852 -18.28 26.69 -31.28
CA LEU A 852 -18.16 25.23 -31.33
C LEU A 852 -18.26 24.66 -29.91
N GLY A 853 -19.00 23.57 -29.73
CA GLY A 853 -19.17 22.91 -28.43
C GLY A 853 -19.11 21.38 -28.54
N ASN A 854 -18.97 20.70 -27.41
CA ASN A 854 -18.86 19.23 -27.32
C ASN A 854 -17.78 18.64 -28.24
N LEU A 855 -16.67 19.35 -28.45
CA LEU A 855 -15.60 18.88 -29.34
C LEU A 855 -14.92 17.63 -28.76
N GLU A 856 -14.91 16.55 -29.52
CA GLU A 856 -14.16 15.33 -29.24
C GLU A 856 -13.04 15.19 -30.27
N LEU A 857 -11.79 15.41 -29.85
CA LEU A 857 -10.66 15.53 -30.77
C LEU A 857 -10.09 14.19 -31.26
N GLY A 858 -10.56 13.05 -30.72
CA GLY A 858 -9.99 11.74 -30.96
C GLY A 858 -8.59 11.56 -30.34
N GLN A 859 -7.87 10.52 -30.76
CA GLN A 859 -6.51 10.24 -30.25
C GLN A 859 -5.44 11.14 -30.88
N ARG A 860 -5.71 11.71 -32.05
CA ARG A 860 -4.80 12.56 -32.85
C ARG A 860 -3.44 11.91 -33.10
N GLY A 861 -3.40 10.58 -33.09
CA GLY A 861 -2.21 9.82 -33.46
C GLY A 861 -2.13 9.64 -34.98
N PRO A 862 -0.99 9.19 -35.51
CA PRO A 862 -0.82 8.92 -36.93
C PRO A 862 -1.91 8.01 -37.49
N GLY A 863 -2.36 8.28 -38.71
CA GLY A 863 -3.46 7.57 -39.35
C GLY A 863 -4.78 8.34 -39.34
N GLN A 864 -5.87 7.61 -39.60
CA GLN A 864 -7.24 8.16 -39.61
C GLN A 864 -7.76 8.37 -38.19
N ASN A 865 -8.24 9.58 -37.94
CA ASN A 865 -8.88 10.04 -36.72
C ASN A 865 -10.28 10.57 -37.04
N ALA A 866 -11.11 10.74 -36.00
CA ALA A 866 -12.38 11.45 -36.10
C ALA A 866 -12.43 12.65 -35.13
N LEU A 867 -12.79 13.81 -35.67
CA LEU A 867 -13.13 15.00 -34.89
C LEU A 867 -14.66 15.10 -34.82
N ARG A 868 -15.23 15.04 -33.62
CA ARG A 868 -16.68 15.18 -33.43
C ARG A 868 -17.01 16.47 -32.70
N GLY A 869 -18.22 16.98 -32.89
CA GLY A 869 -18.66 18.16 -32.16
C GLY A 869 -20.05 18.66 -32.52
N THR A 870 -20.36 19.86 -32.04
CA THR A 870 -21.60 20.55 -32.32
C THR A 870 -21.36 22.03 -32.62
N VAL A 871 -21.93 22.53 -33.70
CA VAL A 871 -21.97 23.96 -34.03
C VAL A 871 -23.10 24.64 -33.26
N ARG A 872 -22.79 25.72 -32.55
CA ARG A 872 -23.76 26.52 -31.80
C ARG A 872 -23.94 27.87 -32.47
N PHE A 873 -25.19 28.30 -32.58
CA PHE A 873 -25.57 29.55 -33.23
C PHE A 873 -26.05 30.55 -32.18
N ARG A 874 -25.59 31.80 -32.25
CA ARG A 874 -26.16 32.85 -31.38
C ARG A 874 -27.59 33.20 -31.78
N ASP A 875 -27.83 33.32 -33.09
CA ASP A 875 -29.14 33.55 -33.67
C ASP A 875 -29.27 32.69 -34.92
N LYS A 876 -29.91 31.53 -34.76
CA LYS A 876 -30.08 30.53 -35.83
C LYS A 876 -30.81 31.09 -37.05
N THR A 877 -31.64 32.14 -36.88
CA THR A 877 -32.42 32.74 -37.96
C THR A 877 -31.58 33.62 -38.90
N LYS A 878 -30.40 34.05 -38.46
CA LYS A 878 -29.48 34.90 -39.22
C LYS A 878 -28.30 34.14 -39.81
N GLN A 879 -28.28 32.81 -39.69
CA GLN A 879 -27.16 31.98 -40.11
C GLN A 879 -27.59 31.04 -41.24
N GLN A 880 -26.60 30.49 -41.92
CA GLN A 880 -26.75 29.43 -42.93
C GLN A 880 -25.99 28.19 -42.46
N ALA A 881 -25.94 27.15 -43.30
CA ALA A 881 -25.05 26.03 -43.04
C ALA A 881 -23.60 26.51 -42.88
N ILE A 882 -22.89 25.93 -41.93
CA ILE A 882 -21.53 26.32 -41.56
C ILE A 882 -20.54 25.39 -42.25
N ASP A 883 -19.58 25.96 -42.95
CA ASP A 883 -18.48 25.20 -43.54
C ASP A 883 -17.37 25.08 -42.49
N LEU A 884 -17.23 23.89 -41.90
CA LEU A 884 -16.13 23.57 -40.99
C LEU A 884 -14.93 23.11 -41.78
N ARG A 885 -13.77 23.72 -41.54
CA ARG A 885 -12.49 23.32 -42.15
C ARG A 885 -11.43 23.11 -41.09
N LEU A 886 -10.85 21.92 -41.05
CA LEU A 886 -9.65 21.66 -40.27
C LEU A 886 -8.44 22.02 -41.14
N ILE A 887 -7.73 23.07 -40.75
CA ILE A 887 -6.56 23.60 -41.44
C ILE A 887 -5.30 23.23 -40.68
N ARG A 888 -4.34 22.66 -41.39
CA ARG A 888 -3.02 22.30 -40.88
C ARG A 888 -2.20 23.57 -40.59
N ASP A 889 -1.12 23.39 -39.85
CA ASP A 889 -0.10 24.40 -39.60
C ASP A 889 0.56 24.91 -40.89
N ASP A 890 0.67 24.05 -41.92
CA ASP A 890 1.13 24.41 -43.27
C ASP A 890 0.06 25.14 -44.13
N GLY A 891 -1.12 25.40 -43.57
CA GLY A 891 -2.22 26.13 -44.24
C GLY A 891 -3.11 25.26 -45.15
N LYS A 892 -2.81 23.98 -45.36
CA LYS A 892 -3.65 23.07 -46.17
C LYS A 892 -4.83 22.54 -45.36
N ALA A 893 -5.94 22.25 -46.03
CA ALA A 893 -7.07 21.58 -45.40
C ALA A 893 -6.76 20.09 -45.14
N ALA A 894 -6.89 19.65 -43.89
CA ALA A 894 -6.87 18.25 -43.49
C ALA A 894 -8.25 17.57 -43.54
N GLY A 895 -9.32 18.37 -43.52
CA GLY A 895 -10.70 17.91 -43.64
C GLY A 895 -11.65 19.10 -43.74
N SER A 896 -12.80 18.88 -44.35
CA SER A 896 -13.88 19.86 -44.38
C SER A 896 -15.24 19.17 -44.36
N ILE A 897 -16.20 19.74 -43.65
CA ILE A 897 -17.57 19.26 -43.62
C ILE A 897 -18.54 20.44 -43.58
N ASN A 898 -19.61 20.36 -44.36
CA ASN A 898 -20.70 21.32 -44.28
C ASN A 898 -21.69 20.84 -43.20
N VAL A 899 -21.95 21.70 -42.21
CA VAL A 899 -22.85 21.40 -41.09
C VAL A 899 -24.17 22.15 -41.29
N PRO A 900 -25.28 21.44 -41.57
CA PRO A 900 -26.60 22.05 -41.70
C PRO A 900 -27.10 22.69 -40.40
N LEU A 901 -27.97 23.69 -40.52
CA LEU A 901 -28.57 24.35 -39.35
C LEU A 901 -29.44 23.41 -38.50
N ASP A 902 -30.18 22.51 -39.16
CA ASP A 902 -31.09 21.53 -38.56
C ASP A 902 -30.35 20.34 -37.94
N GLN A 903 -29.12 20.07 -38.37
CA GLN A 903 -28.24 19.02 -37.85
C GLN A 903 -26.89 19.61 -37.42
N PRO A 904 -26.84 20.29 -36.26
CA PRO A 904 -25.65 21.02 -35.82
C PRO A 904 -24.50 20.11 -35.37
N GLN A 905 -24.73 18.79 -35.23
CA GLN A 905 -23.68 17.82 -34.90
C GLN A 905 -22.85 17.48 -36.13
N PHE A 906 -21.56 17.21 -35.91
CA PHE A 906 -20.66 16.79 -36.99
C PHE A 906 -19.70 15.70 -36.52
N GLU A 907 -19.30 14.87 -37.46
CA GLU A 907 -18.15 13.96 -37.37
C GLU A 907 -17.32 14.16 -38.63
N MET A 908 -16.09 14.65 -38.46
CA MET A 908 -15.16 14.93 -39.54
C MET A 908 -13.96 13.98 -39.42
N PRO A 909 -13.82 12.99 -40.32
CA PRO A 909 -12.61 12.20 -40.38
C PRO A 909 -11.46 13.08 -40.86
N PHE A 910 -10.28 12.89 -40.27
CA PHE A 910 -9.06 13.56 -40.71
C PHE A 910 -7.87 12.63 -40.57
N HIS A 911 -6.90 12.78 -41.47
CA HIS A 911 -5.66 12.02 -41.44
C HIS A 911 -4.56 12.81 -40.77
N VAL A 912 -3.83 12.19 -39.85
CA VAL A 912 -2.62 12.76 -39.25
C VAL A 912 -1.41 12.00 -39.78
N ASP A 913 -0.48 12.73 -40.40
CA ASP A 913 0.81 12.18 -40.81
C ASP A 913 1.68 11.95 -39.57
N ALA A 914 2.54 10.93 -39.60
CA ALA A 914 3.53 10.75 -38.54
C ALA A 914 4.54 11.91 -38.53
N ALA A 915 4.55 12.69 -37.44
CA ALA A 915 5.44 13.83 -37.24
C ALA A 915 6.25 13.72 -35.93
N SER A 916 7.53 14.11 -35.96
CA SER A 916 8.41 14.12 -34.79
C SER A 916 8.17 15.30 -33.84
N GLU A 917 7.43 16.32 -34.29
CA GLU A 917 7.17 17.56 -33.55
C GLU A 917 5.67 17.75 -33.34
N ALA A 918 5.31 18.32 -32.19
CA ALA A 918 3.93 18.68 -31.90
C ALA A 918 3.52 19.85 -32.80
N ARG A 919 2.27 19.83 -33.25
CA ARG A 919 1.71 20.85 -34.15
C ARG A 919 0.43 21.41 -33.58
N THR A 920 0.03 22.57 -34.06
CA THR A 920 -1.27 23.17 -33.74
C THR A 920 -2.01 23.40 -35.05
N TRP A 921 -3.03 22.59 -35.29
CA TRP A 921 -3.97 22.77 -36.39
C TRP A 921 -5.09 23.72 -35.96
N ARG A 922 -5.93 24.13 -36.89
CA ARG A 922 -7.00 25.10 -36.64
C ARG A 922 -8.31 24.61 -37.22
N LEU A 923 -9.34 24.47 -36.41
CA LEU A 923 -10.71 24.23 -36.86
C LEU A 923 -11.39 25.58 -37.09
N LEU A 924 -11.67 25.91 -38.35
CA LEU A 924 -12.35 27.13 -38.77
C LEU A 924 -13.82 26.85 -39.04
N ALA A 925 -14.71 27.69 -38.53
CA ALA A 925 -16.12 27.70 -38.88
C ALA A 925 -16.41 28.91 -39.76
N ASN A 926 -16.76 28.66 -41.02
CA ASN A 926 -16.96 29.71 -42.03
C ASN A 926 -18.43 29.82 -42.43
N ASP A 927 -18.84 31.02 -42.83
CA ASP A 927 -20.10 31.19 -43.56
C ASP A 927 -19.99 30.72 -45.02
N LYS A 928 -21.12 30.73 -45.75
CA LYS A 928 -21.18 30.38 -47.18
C LYS A 928 -20.32 31.27 -48.08
N GLY A 929 -19.96 32.48 -47.62
CA GLY A 929 -19.08 33.42 -48.32
C GLY A 929 -17.58 33.24 -47.99
N GLY A 930 -17.23 32.30 -47.12
CA GLY A 930 -15.86 32.02 -46.70
C GLY A 930 -15.34 32.90 -45.56
N LYS A 931 -16.20 33.71 -44.92
CA LYS A 931 -15.83 34.51 -43.75
C LYS A 931 -15.68 33.62 -42.52
N VAL A 932 -14.54 33.68 -41.84
CA VAL A 932 -14.30 32.97 -40.57
C VAL A 932 -15.19 33.58 -39.46
N LEU A 933 -16.05 32.76 -38.89
CA LEU A 933 -16.96 33.14 -37.80
C LEU A 933 -16.45 32.68 -36.42
N CYS A 934 -15.69 31.58 -36.38
CA CYS A 934 -15.07 31.01 -35.18
C CYS A 934 -13.82 30.20 -35.58
N GLU A 935 -12.80 30.23 -34.73
CA GLU A 935 -11.55 29.48 -34.88
C GLU A 935 -11.21 28.80 -33.55
N VAL A 936 -10.82 27.52 -33.61
CA VAL A 936 -10.36 26.74 -32.46
C VAL A 936 -9.03 26.09 -32.78
N ALA A 937 -8.02 26.31 -31.94
CA ALA A 937 -6.75 25.63 -32.07
C ALA A 937 -6.89 24.15 -31.64
N LEU A 938 -6.39 23.24 -32.48
CA LEU A 938 -6.39 21.80 -32.27
C LEU A 938 -4.93 21.32 -32.12
N PRO A 939 -4.48 21.03 -30.88
CA PRO A 939 -3.13 20.51 -30.67
C PRO A 939 -3.04 19.07 -31.17
N VAL A 940 -2.06 18.79 -32.03
CA VAL A 940 -1.70 17.47 -32.55
C VAL A 940 -0.37 17.05 -31.90
N PRO A 941 -0.37 16.03 -31.01
CA PRO A 941 0.82 15.60 -30.29
C PRO A 941 1.84 14.93 -31.22
N THR A 942 3.07 14.72 -30.73
CA THR A 942 4.09 14.01 -31.48
C THR A 942 3.68 12.56 -31.78
N ALA A 943 4.08 12.07 -32.94
CA ALA A 943 3.80 10.71 -33.42
C ALA A 943 4.82 9.66 -32.98
N THR A 944 5.96 10.10 -32.43
CA THR A 944 7.10 9.24 -32.12
C THR A 944 7.50 9.41 -30.65
N PRO A 945 7.62 8.31 -29.88
CA PRO A 945 7.38 6.92 -30.29
C PRO A 945 5.89 6.60 -30.46
N THR A 946 5.54 5.71 -31.41
CA THR A 946 4.15 5.29 -31.66
C THR A 946 3.56 4.45 -30.52
N VAL A 947 4.42 3.97 -29.63
CA VAL A 947 4.05 3.32 -28.36
C VAL A 947 4.80 4.06 -27.27
N ARG A 948 4.15 4.34 -26.13
CA ARG A 948 4.82 4.87 -24.93
C ARG A 948 4.64 3.90 -23.78
N PHE A 949 5.69 3.67 -23.00
CA PHE A 949 5.56 2.94 -21.73
C PHE A 949 4.94 3.86 -20.67
N ASP A 950 3.85 3.42 -20.04
CA ASP A 950 3.23 4.10 -18.89
C ASP A 950 3.69 3.43 -17.59
N ARG A 951 3.68 2.09 -17.54
CA ARG A 951 4.20 1.30 -16.41
C ARG A 951 4.82 -0.01 -16.89
N ILE A 952 6.04 -0.28 -16.45
CA ILE A 952 6.79 -1.49 -16.81
C ILE A 952 7.72 -1.91 -15.66
N PRO A 953 7.76 -3.20 -15.29
CA PRO A 953 8.76 -3.73 -14.37
C PRO A 953 10.17 -3.53 -14.91
N LYS A 954 11.08 -3.04 -14.05
CA LYS A 954 12.50 -2.84 -14.42
C LYS A 954 13.33 -4.12 -14.31
N ALA A 955 12.79 -5.15 -13.69
CA ALA A 955 13.43 -6.44 -13.54
C ALA A 955 12.39 -7.56 -13.49
N ALA A 956 12.79 -8.76 -13.89
CA ALA A 956 11.98 -9.98 -13.87
C ALA A 956 12.85 -11.22 -13.68
N VAL A 957 12.25 -12.34 -13.31
CA VAL A 957 12.90 -13.65 -13.30
C VAL A 957 12.66 -14.32 -14.64
N SER A 958 13.67 -14.98 -15.22
CA SER A 958 13.49 -15.77 -16.44
C SER A 958 12.37 -16.80 -16.28
N GLY A 959 11.40 -16.79 -17.20
CA GLY A 959 10.17 -17.61 -17.16
C GLY A 959 8.96 -16.92 -16.53
N GLN A 960 9.12 -15.72 -16.01
CA GLN A 960 8.03 -14.92 -15.46
C GLN A 960 7.24 -14.22 -16.57
N ILE A 961 5.93 -14.09 -16.38
CA ILE A 961 5.09 -13.19 -17.18
C ILE A 961 5.07 -11.81 -16.50
N ILE A 962 5.50 -10.77 -17.20
CA ILE A 962 5.48 -9.39 -16.70
C ILE A 962 4.44 -8.56 -17.44
N HIS A 963 3.73 -7.69 -16.73
CA HIS A 963 2.65 -6.89 -17.30
C HIS A 963 3.15 -5.47 -17.62
N LEU A 964 2.82 -4.99 -18.81
CA LEU A 964 3.19 -3.67 -19.32
C LEU A 964 1.92 -2.86 -19.57
N ASP A 965 1.85 -1.66 -18.99
CA ASP A 965 0.86 -0.67 -19.34
C ASP A 965 1.50 0.29 -20.34
N VAL A 966 0.94 0.36 -21.55
CA VAL A 966 1.49 1.12 -22.67
C VAL A 966 0.42 2.01 -23.29
N VAL A 967 0.81 3.03 -24.04
CA VAL A 967 -0.09 3.89 -24.82
C VAL A 967 0.24 3.73 -26.29
N ALA A 968 -0.71 3.26 -27.08
CA ALA A 968 -0.63 3.19 -28.53
C ALA A 968 -1.04 4.54 -29.14
N HIS A 969 -0.07 5.28 -29.66
CA HIS A 969 -0.28 6.56 -30.34
C HIS A 969 -0.59 6.29 -31.82
N VAL A 970 -1.88 6.19 -32.13
CA VAL A 970 -2.43 5.94 -33.46
C VAL A 970 -3.83 6.54 -33.55
N GLY A 971 -4.26 6.91 -34.75
CA GLY A 971 -5.62 7.37 -34.97
C GLY A 971 -6.65 6.33 -34.55
N ASP A 972 -7.73 6.80 -33.91
CA ASP A 972 -8.77 5.95 -33.32
C ASP A 972 -9.48 5.06 -34.35
N LEU A 973 -9.56 5.49 -35.62
CA LEU A 973 -10.10 4.70 -36.73
C LEU A 973 -9.07 3.77 -37.40
N SER A 974 -7.79 3.83 -36.98
CA SER A 974 -6.68 3.07 -37.59
C SER A 974 -6.06 2.02 -36.67
N ALA A 975 -6.37 2.02 -35.37
CA ALA A 975 -5.69 1.19 -34.39
C ALA A 975 -5.62 -0.30 -34.73
N THR A 976 -6.73 -0.90 -35.20
CA THR A 976 -6.82 -2.32 -35.51
C THR A 976 -6.03 -2.74 -36.75
N LYS A 977 -5.55 -1.77 -37.55
CA LYS A 977 -4.76 -2.01 -38.78
C LYS A 977 -3.25 -2.07 -38.51
N HIS A 978 -2.81 -1.63 -37.34
CA HIS A 978 -1.39 -1.48 -37.01
C HIS A 978 -1.04 -2.33 -35.78
N PRO A 979 -0.66 -3.61 -35.96
CA PRO A 979 -0.27 -4.45 -34.83
C PRO A 979 0.99 -3.91 -34.15
N MET A 980 1.10 -4.14 -32.85
CA MET A 980 2.29 -3.82 -32.08
C MET A 980 3.38 -4.85 -32.35
N ARG A 981 4.58 -4.38 -32.67
CA ARG A 981 5.78 -5.22 -32.77
C ARG A 981 6.65 -5.04 -31.54
N GLY A 982 7.35 -6.11 -31.19
CA GLY A 982 8.33 -6.09 -30.12
C GLY A 982 9.65 -6.73 -30.51
N LEU A 983 10.73 -6.17 -29.98
CA LEU A 983 12.08 -6.69 -30.08
C LEU A 983 12.74 -6.66 -28.71
N LEU A 984 13.45 -7.72 -28.34
CA LEU A 984 14.33 -7.75 -27.17
C LEU A 984 15.78 -7.83 -27.63
N ARG A 985 16.58 -6.86 -27.22
CA ARG A 985 18.02 -6.84 -27.52
C ARG A 985 18.82 -7.10 -26.24
N PRO A 986 19.60 -8.18 -26.14
CA PRO A 986 20.48 -8.39 -25.00
C PRO A 986 21.64 -7.38 -25.06
N GLU A 987 22.30 -7.17 -23.92
CA GLU A 987 23.55 -6.39 -23.86
C GLU A 987 24.62 -6.97 -24.79
N ASN A 988 24.72 -8.31 -24.84
CA ASN A 988 25.61 -9.06 -25.72
C ASN A 988 24.82 -10.17 -26.45
N GLY A 989 24.86 -10.19 -27.78
CA GLY A 989 24.20 -11.22 -28.61
C GLY A 989 23.13 -10.67 -29.57
N ASP A 990 22.43 -11.59 -30.23
CA ASP A 990 21.44 -11.26 -31.26
C ASP A 990 20.08 -10.87 -30.67
N SER A 991 19.40 -9.94 -31.35
CA SER A 991 18.06 -9.50 -30.97
C SER A 991 17.01 -10.59 -31.21
N LEU A 992 16.05 -10.71 -30.31
CA LEU A 992 14.92 -11.64 -30.37
C LEU A 992 13.63 -10.91 -30.73
N GLY A 993 12.96 -11.32 -31.81
CA GLY A 993 11.64 -10.83 -32.17
C GLY A 993 10.54 -11.41 -31.27
N LEU A 994 9.59 -10.58 -30.84
CA LEU A 994 8.48 -10.97 -29.96
C LEU A 994 7.17 -11.30 -30.69
N GLY A 995 7.19 -11.29 -32.03
CA GLY A 995 6.01 -11.44 -32.88
C GLY A 995 5.17 -10.16 -33.01
N ASN A 996 4.05 -10.27 -33.72
CA ASN A 996 3.09 -9.19 -33.93
C ASN A 996 1.89 -9.38 -32.99
N LEU A 997 1.59 -8.36 -32.19
CA LEU A 997 0.46 -8.35 -31.27
C LEU A 997 -0.63 -7.39 -31.78
N ALA A 998 -1.80 -7.93 -32.14
CA ALA A 998 -2.95 -7.08 -32.48
C ALA A 998 -3.39 -6.24 -31.27
N ILE A 999 -3.62 -4.95 -31.50
CA ILE A 999 -4.18 -4.05 -30.49
C ILE A 999 -5.66 -3.77 -30.79
N PRO A 1000 -6.57 -3.88 -29.82
CA PRO A 1000 -8.00 -3.75 -30.05
C PRO A 1000 -8.44 -2.28 -30.27
N ALA A 1001 -7.69 -1.30 -29.78
CA ALA A 1001 -8.00 0.12 -29.88
C ALA A 1001 -6.73 0.99 -29.73
N ALA A 1002 -6.85 2.27 -30.04
CA ALA A 1002 -5.82 3.27 -29.76
C ALA A 1002 -5.78 3.63 -28.26
N GLY A 1003 -4.77 4.39 -27.83
CA GLY A 1003 -4.65 4.85 -26.45
C GLY A 1003 -4.07 3.79 -25.50
N ARG A 1004 -4.49 3.80 -24.23
CA ARG A 1004 -3.93 2.91 -23.19
C ARG A 1004 -4.25 1.43 -23.48
N GLN A 1005 -3.21 0.61 -23.54
CA GLN A 1005 -3.25 -0.83 -23.72
C GLN A 1005 -2.54 -1.53 -22.56
N ARG A 1006 -2.98 -2.74 -22.23
CA ARG A 1006 -2.28 -3.62 -21.30
C ARG A 1006 -1.81 -4.86 -22.03
N VAL A 1007 -0.51 -5.10 -22.01
CA VAL A 1007 0.14 -6.24 -22.69
C VAL A 1007 1.00 -7.01 -21.69
N ALA A 1008 1.24 -8.29 -21.94
CA ALA A 1008 2.16 -9.11 -21.16
C ALA A 1008 3.39 -9.47 -21.98
N LEU A 1009 4.55 -9.54 -21.33
CA LEU A 1009 5.77 -10.13 -21.85
C LEU A 1009 6.07 -11.42 -21.09
N ASP A 1010 6.12 -12.53 -21.82
CA ASP A 1010 6.69 -13.79 -21.34
C ASP A 1010 8.22 -13.73 -21.45
N THR A 1011 8.92 -13.92 -20.33
CA THR A 1011 10.39 -13.85 -20.27
C THR A 1011 11.06 -15.22 -20.37
N SER A 1012 10.31 -16.28 -20.69
CA SER A 1012 10.86 -17.62 -20.92
C SER A 1012 11.93 -17.61 -22.01
N GLY A 1013 13.01 -18.34 -21.82
CA GLY A 1013 14.16 -18.39 -22.73
C GLY A 1013 15.12 -17.22 -22.63
N LEU A 1014 14.79 -16.15 -21.90
CA LEU A 1014 15.71 -15.03 -21.67
C LEU A 1014 16.79 -15.42 -20.67
N ARG A 1015 18.04 -15.32 -21.09
CA ARG A 1015 19.21 -15.53 -20.21
C ARG A 1015 19.35 -14.39 -19.20
N PRO A 1016 19.95 -14.65 -18.03
CA PRO A 1016 20.24 -13.61 -17.05
C PRO A 1016 21.05 -12.45 -17.66
N GLY A 1017 20.72 -11.22 -17.32
CA GLY A 1017 21.39 -10.02 -17.83
C GLY A 1017 20.43 -8.88 -18.18
N HIS A 1018 20.95 -7.82 -18.79
CA HIS A 1018 20.13 -6.68 -19.21
C HIS A 1018 19.62 -6.88 -20.65
N TRP A 1019 18.32 -6.63 -20.82
CA TRP A 1019 17.63 -6.70 -22.09
C TRP A 1019 16.92 -5.38 -22.37
N THR A 1020 17.13 -4.84 -23.56
CA THR A 1020 16.41 -3.66 -24.05
C THR A 1020 15.16 -4.12 -24.79
N LEU A 1021 13.98 -3.87 -24.21
CA LEU A 1021 12.69 -4.06 -24.85
C LEU A 1021 12.37 -2.84 -25.71
N LYS A 1022 12.11 -3.07 -26.99
CA LYS A 1022 11.63 -2.07 -27.94
C LYS A 1022 10.22 -2.42 -28.43
N LEU A 1023 9.29 -1.45 -28.37
CA LEU A 1023 7.92 -1.59 -28.88
C LEU A 1023 7.56 -0.46 -29.86
N TRP A 1024 6.86 -0.79 -30.95
CA TRP A 1024 6.31 0.16 -31.92
C TRP A 1024 5.07 -0.42 -32.63
N LEU A 1025 4.35 0.42 -33.39
CA LEU A 1025 3.22 -0.02 -34.21
C LEU A 1025 3.70 -0.23 -35.65
N ASP A 1026 3.41 -1.40 -36.22
CA ASP A 1026 3.84 -1.76 -37.58
C ASP A 1026 3.23 -0.84 -38.63
N GLY A 1027 4.02 -0.43 -39.62
CA GLY A 1027 3.61 0.51 -40.67
C GLY A 1027 3.53 1.99 -40.26
N LEU A 1028 3.60 2.31 -38.96
CA LEU A 1028 3.64 3.71 -38.46
C LEU A 1028 4.97 4.06 -37.80
N GLY A 1029 5.66 3.07 -37.23
CA GLY A 1029 6.95 3.21 -36.58
C GLY A 1029 7.96 2.17 -37.07
N SER A 1030 9.17 2.27 -36.54
CA SER A 1030 10.26 1.34 -36.82
C SER A 1030 11.06 1.06 -35.55
N GLU A 1031 11.99 0.11 -35.59
CA GLU A 1031 12.90 -0.16 -34.47
C GLU A 1031 13.72 1.08 -34.04
N ARG A 1032 13.98 2.02 -34.96
CA ARG A 1032 14.72 3.27 -34.67
C ARG A 1032 13.88 4.28 -33.91
N THR A 1033 12.56 4.25 -34.09
CA THR A 1033 11.59 5.17 -33.48
C THR A 1033 10.77 4.51 -32.37
N ALA A 1034 11.11 3.28 -32.01
CA ALA A 1034 10.44 2.49 -30.99
C ALA A 1034 10.64 3.06 -29.59
N ALA A 1035 9.64 2.95 -28.73
CA ALA A 1035 9.87 3.14 -27.31
C ALA A 1035 10.79 2.05 -26.80
N SER A 1036 11.74 2.43 -25.95
CA SER A 1036 12.81 1.56 -25.46
C SER A 1036 12.83 1.56 -23.95
N GLN A 1037 12.94 0.38 -23.34
CA GLN A 1037 13.10 0.21 -21.89
C GLN A 1037 14.05 -0.94 -21.59
N VAL A 1038 15.02 -0.70 -20.70
CA VAL A 1038 15.89 -1.76 -20.18
C VAL A 1038 15.20 -2.52 -19.05
N ILE A 1039 15.28 -3.84 -19.11
CA ILE A 1039 14.77 -4.81 -18.13
C ILE A 1039 15.92 -5.73 -17.73
N GLU A 1040 16.17 -5.87 -16.43
CA GLU A 1040 17.10 -6.87 -15.90
C GLU A 1040 16.39 -8.23 -15.77
N ILE A 1041 16.98 -9.28 -16.32
CA ILE A 1041 16.50 -10.66 -16.18
C ILE A 1041 17.38 -11.38 -15.17
N LEU A 1042 16.78 -11.89 -14.10
CA LEU A 1042 17.41 -12.77 -13.11
C LEU A 1042 17.29 -14.25 -13.54
N PRO A 1043 18.22 -15.13 -13.09
CA PRO A 1043 18.14 -16.56 -13.38
C PRO A 1043 16.86 -17.18 -12.84
N SER A 1044 16.34 -18.18 -13.56
CA SER A 1044 15.17 -18.92 -13.08
C SER A 1044 15.54 -19.75 -11.86
N PRO A 1045 14.78 -19.69 -10.75
CA PRO A 1045 15.01 -20.58 -9.61
C PRO A 1045 14.78 -22.05 -9.97
N PHE A 1046 14.09 -22.35 -11.07
CA PHE A 1046 13.75 -23.71 -11.48
C PHE A 1046 14.44 -24.20 -12.76
N ALA A 1047 15.43 -23.45 -13.27
CA ALA A 1047 16.30 -23.95 -14.34
C ALA A 1047 17.38 -24.91 -13.81
N ALA A 1048 17.88 -25.78 -14.68
CA ALA A 1048 19.10 -26.52 -14.40
C ALA A 1048 20.31 -25.55 -14.37
N PRO A 1049 21.32 -25.77 -13.52
CA PRO A 1049 22.58 -25.04 -13.64
C PRO A 1049 23.16 -25.30 -15.04
N GLU A 1050 23.57 -24.26 -15.77
CA GLU A 1050 24.36 -24.48 -16.99
C GLU A 1050 25.61 -25.25 -16.60
N ALA A 1051 25.85 -26.39 -17.26
CA ALA A 1051 27.12 -27.09 -17.11
C ALA A 1051 28.22 -26.08 -17.44
N ALA A 1052 29.14 -25.85 -16.50
CA ALA A 1052 30.30 -25.02 -16.76
C ALA A 1052 30.96 -25.55 -18.04
N ALA A 1053 30.96 -24.74 -19.10
CA ALA A 1053 31.76 -25.04 -20.27
C ALA A 1053 33.18 -25.23 -19.74
N GLY A 1054 33.69 -26.46 -19.81
CA GLY A 1054 35.05 -26.78 -19.41
C GLY A 1054 36.03 -25.94 -20.23
N PRO A 1055 37.26 -25.75 -19.70
CA PRO A 1055 38.30 -24.98 -20.39
C PRO A 1055 38.55 -25.47 -21.83
#